data_AF-A0A7Y9GK73-F1
#
_entry.id   AF-A0A7Y9GK73-F1
#
_cell.length_a   1.000
_cell.length_b   1.000
_cell.length_c   1.000
_cell.angle_alpha   90.00
_cell.angle_beta   90.00
_cell.angle_gamma   90.00
#
_symmetry.space_group_name_H-M   'P 1'
#
loop_
_entity.id
_entity.type
_entity.pdbx_description
1 polymer ?
#
loop_
_entity_poly.entity_id
_entity_poly.type
_entity_poly.pdbx_seq_one_letter_code
_entity_poly.pdbx_strand_id
1 'polypeptide(L)'
;MAADSPPSEEANKTIHQAASGIPAKDRNALLGADWSTSGDISRVVMGGPDGLTVLQAEGDSGYQWHAVAALPIYEAATNLWISNSCVTSSGKYMAVVYGPREITNSERRFGGGANAVIVEFATGKVRELGTGFSIAYFNPGCGAGDTVTFTRVDTSASTTLLAVVDATTGDVRNRALIGGQATSAIADAAGTVYAVTAKGILRASPDGKPSVFASTAGAAYDLSIDDQGRLGYVASRGDGQAAAYLMPTSGKAKAREIASGDVAQLGLRRSPQGGFFLLGSDLRTDISTADAVTALPDAGPRDVISDKGRLIVKSAVPAGLATAVNAESAATRTAWINAKVPGTHRALSFDVGDVAASVKARSHADDDGSEMFQGSADTSSSDSAVTGSVAALSVTAFQPASSTTPTSAAMASVGGGMVPMTGDPHDPAESERYCAVPRNDPGNQAFQPKPRQIEWAVDRAVKGQLTETRPANWRGQGMDAYVPQVEFPLVAPTGGGGIPPQIVLGVLMQESNLWQADKYTQPGDTGNPLIGDFYGNRGSSLWTIDYPDADCGYGVGQITDGMRLAGHEKPGVTALSYRKQREIALDYEANIAMAVRMLGQKWNELVAAGITMNNADSSRIENWFATVWAYNTGLQPNGEYNPTGCSPSDTCTGEDGTWGLGWANNPINPNYPASRAPFLQGNHAADAATPQYWSYPEKVMGWAAWGSALVQTQKADASTRTNPAIYVSSYNLAWWGGGASPIPETNRLHVDPPFGSFCTTADNYCDPLASSPCALTSLQCWWHQPVTWKPDCSTSCGYGAERFPWPTYSTEASSTDPSLGAPSNVLLTSFPANCTPPPSGVTVVDDTTQESARKAGECTRQPTSGSFQFTFASADSNGNYPAKIDLHQGGGGYNAHFYFAHMQLGSVPSGKITGTWTYGSSLTNKWTRVWVHLPDHAGWTQQAAYTIGLGGSNSETRYLPQRRYSNEWVSLGVFLVNGTPTVSLSNVMTTADDPNGIAGIEDIAWDAVGFQPLASKPDDFVVALGDSYTSGEGAGSYEPWSDNNGSFAAERNACHVSTNSWIRKTVLPGDTQSIGTRADEHAASLDFHTVACAGAQTENLLPFYTVPSGTAPANGEGQRGSSTQYGMVSQLDAGYLDENTTLVTLSIGGNDMRFPPVVQACIIAFFAVFGADCSDSVLEGDTLGAEDASAARLSGEFHTSLGVVLAEIRSRAPNAKIVLMGYPKLF
;
A
#
# COMPACT_ATOMS: atom_id res chain seq x y z
N MET A 1 -59.62 8.56 5.58
CA MET A 1 -59.41 7.45 4.64
C MET A 1 -59.20 8.01 3.24
N ALA A 2 -57.96 8.35 2.93
CA ALA A 2 -57.42 8.33 1.57
C ALA A 2 -56.12 7.55 1.75
N ALA A 3 -56.05 6.39 1.11
CA ALA A 3 -54.91 5.49 1.22
C ALA A 3 -53.77 6.07 0.38
N ASP A 4 -52.65 6.39 1.03
CA ASP A 4 -51.39 6.62 0.33
C ASP A 4 -51.01 5.34 -0.41
N SER A 5 -50.76 5.48 -1.70
CA SER A 5 -50.29 4.39 -2.55
C SER A 5 -48.88 3.99 -2.12
N PRO A 6 -48.52 2.69 -2.16
CA PRO A 6 -47.16 2.27 -1.89
C PRO A 6 -46.18 2.92 -2.89
N PRO A 7 -44.97 3.32 -2.47
CA PRO A 7 -43.97 3.85 -3.39
C PRO A 7 -43.65 2.80 -4.47
N SER A 8 -43.55 3.25 -5.72
CA SER A 8 -43.23 2.42 -6.87
C SER A 8 -41.85 1.74 -6.73
N GLU A 9 -41.70 0.53 -7.27
CA GLU A 9 -40.45 -0.25 -7.32
C GLU A 9 -39.23 0.51 -7.88
N GLU A 10 -39.43 1.62 -8.62
CA GLU A 10 -38.35 2.49 -9.13
C GLU A 10 -37.62 3.30 -8.05
N ALA A 11 -38.17 3.44 -6.83
CA ALA A 11 -37.53 4.22 -5.77
C ALA A 11 -36.31 3.53 -5.13
N ASN A 12 -36.21 2.19 -5.23
CA ASN A 12 -35.19 1.38 -4.55
C ASN A 12 -34.01 0.93 -5.41
N LYS A 13 -33.91 1.39 -6.67
CA LYS A 13 -32.80 1.01 -7.55
C LYS A 13 -31.61 1.96 -7.36
N THR A 14 -30.46 1.43 -6.94
CA THR A 14 -29.20 2.20 -6.91
C THR A 14 -28.81 2.61 -8.33
N ILE A 15 -28.51 3.89 -8.51
CA ILE A 15 -28.09 4.44 -9.79
C ILE A 15 -26.57 4.43 -9.84
N HIS A 16 -26.01 3.54 -10.66
CA HIS A 16 -24.59 3.44 -10.90
C HIS A 16 -24.15 4.51 -11.91
N GLN A 17 -23.24 5.38 -11.49
CA GLN A 17 -22.59 6.33 -12.38
C GLN A 17 -21.29 5.70 -12.91
N ALA A 18 -21.13 5.67 -14.23
CA ALA A 18 -19.92 5.18 -14.89
C ALA A 18 -18.74 6.16 -14.81
N ALA A 19 -18.91 7.27 -14.08
CA ALA A 19 -17.94 8.34 -13.93
C ALA A 19 -17.90 8.80 -12.46
N SER A 20 -16.87 9.57 -12.10
CA SER A 20 -16.67 10.07 -10.74
C SER A 20 -17.66 11.16 -10.32
N GLY A 21 -18.71 11.44 -11.09
CA GLY A 21 -19.74 12.44 -10.76
C GLY A 21 -21.05 12.25 -11.53
N ILE A 22 -22.07 13.04 -11.19
CA ILE A 22 -23.38 12.97 -11.83
C ILE A 22 -23.37 13.75 -13.16
N PRO A 23 -23.73 13.10 -14.30
CA PRO A 23 -23.87 13.77 -15.59
C PRO A 23 -24.85 14.94 -15.54
N ALA A 24 -24.54 16.05 -16.21
CA ALA A 24 -25.33 17.30 -16.15
C ALA A 24 -26.85 17.10 -16.40
N LYS A 25 -27.20 16.18 -17.31
CA LYS A 25 -28.59 15.85 -17.66
C LYS A 25 -29.40 15.23 -16.50
N ASP A 26 -28.74 14.57 -15.55
CA ASP A 26 -29.37 13.79 -14.48
C ASP A 26 -29.43 14.57 -13.14
N ARG A 27 -28.68 15.67 -13.02
CA ARG A 27 -28.50 16.41 -11.75
C ARG A 27 -29.80 16.92 -11.14
N ASN A 28 -30.69 17.53 -11.93
CA ASN A 28 -31.98 18.04 -11.41
C ASN A 28 -32.84 16.92 -10.80
N ALA A 29 -32.86 15.74 -11.42
CA ALA A 29 -33.68 14.61 -10.97
C ALA A 29 -33.10 13.93 -9.72
N LEU A 30 -31.78 13.92 -9.59
CA LEU A 30 -31.07 13.22 -8.50
C LEU A 30 -30.77 14.12 -7.30
N LEU A 31 -30.43 15.38 -7.53
CA LEU A 31 -30.01 16.34 -6.50
C LEU A 31 -31.10 17.35 -6.12
N GLY A 32 -32.14 17.50 -6.95
CA GLY A 32 -33.15 18.56 -6.81
C GLY A 32 -32.85 19.78 -7.67
N ALA A 33 -33.83 20.68 -7.82
CA ALA A 33 -33.77 21.81 -8.76
C ALA A 33 -32.78 22.92 -8.37
N ASP A 34 -32.33 22.96 -7.11
CA ASP A 34 -31.41 23.96 -6.55
C ASP A 34 -29.94 23.49 -6.51
N TRP A 35 -29.59 22.38 -7.18
CA TRP A 35 -28.23 21.83 -7.13
C TRP A 35 -27.16 22.82 -7.64
N SER A 36 -27.46 23.61 -8.66
CA SER A 36 -26.49 24.51 -9.31
C SER A 36 -26.06 25.70 -8.45
N THR A 37 -26.72 25.95 -7.32
CA THR A 37 -26.34 26.97 -6.34
C THR A 37 -25.88 26.35 -5.02
N SER A 38 -25.73 25.03 -4.98
CA SER A 38 -25.39 24.29 -3.77
C SER A 38 -23.91 24.41 -3.44
N GLY A 39 -23.55 25.28 -2.49
CA GLY A 39 -22.21 25.28 -1.88
C GLY A 39 -22.02 24.15 -0.85
N ASP A 40 -22.50 22.94 -1.13
CA ASP A 40 -22.30 21.76 -0.28
C ASP A 40 -21.06 21.00 -0.75
N ILE A 41 -20.28 20.45 0.17
CA ILE A 41 -19.02 19.77 -0.13
C ILE A 41 -18.97 18.46 0.67
N SER A 42 -18.64 17.37 -0.01
CA SER A 42 -18.38 16.07 0.60
C SER A 42 -16.92 15.69 0.45
N ARG A 43 -16.36 15.03 1.47
CA ARG A 43 -14.94 14.67 1.53
C ARG A 43 -14.80 13.27 2.12
N VAL A 44 -13.94 12.46 1.53
CA VAL A 44 -13.61 11.12 2.04
C VAL A 44 -12.11 10.88 1.93
N VAL A 45 -11.59 10.04 2.81
CA VAL A 45 -10.25 9.48 2.65
C VAL A 45 -10.40 8.04 2.16
N MET A 46 -9.65 7.69 1.14
CA MET A 46 -9.68 6.36 0.52
C MET A 46 -8.30 5.73 0.58
N GLY A 47 -8.22 4.54 1.16
CA GLY A 47 -6.99 3.75 1.20
C GLY A 47 -6.82 2.86 -0.02
N GLY A 48 -5.59 2.41 -0.23
CA GLY A 48 -5.19 1.39 -1.20
C GLY A 48 -3.90 0.70 -0.75
N PRO A 49 -3.33 -0.21 -1.54
CA PRO A 49 -2.01 -0.81 -1.26
C PRO A 49 -0.87 0.22 -1.32
N ASP A 50 -1.06 1.25 -2.14
CA ASP A 50 -0.13 2.35 -2.39
C ASP A 50 -0.60 3.62 -1.68
N GLY A 51 -1.13 3.53 -0.46
CA GLY A 51 -1.39 4.70 0.39
C GLY A 51 -2.82 5.21 0.46
N LEU A 52 -2.96 6.50 0.75
CA LEU A 52 -4.24 7.16 0.99
C LEU A 52 -4.41 8.38 0.09
N THR A 53 -5.61 8.51 -0.45
CA THR A 53 -6.04 9.64 -1.28
C THR A 53 -7.18 10.37 -0.61
N VAL A 54 -7.05 11.68 -0.45
CA VAL A 54 -8.12 12.56 0.02
C VAL A 54 -8.93 13.01 -1.19
N LEU A 55 -10.22 12.66 -1.20
CA LEU A 55 -11.15 12.96 -2.28
C LEU A 55 -12.16 14.03 -1.82
N GLN A 56 -12.50 14.95 -2.73
CA GLN A 56 -13.51 15.99 -2.52
C GLN A 56 -14.51 16.04 -3.69
N ALA A 57 -15.76 16.42 -3.40
CA ALA A 57 -16.80 16.64 -4.40
C ALA A 57 -17.77 17.77 -3.98
N GLU A 58 -18.04 18.71 -4.89
CA GLU A 58 -18.95 19.84 -4.70
C GLU A 58 -20.36 19.58 -5.25
N GLY A 59 -21.38 20.08 -4.56
CA GLY A 59 -22.79 19.90 -4.97
C GLY A 59 -23.14 20.61 -6.28
N ASP A 60 -22.60 21.80 -6.50
CA ASP A 60 -22.80 22.61 -7.72
C ASP A 60 -22.03 22.09 -8.94
N SER A 61 -21.14 21.10 -8.75
CA SER A 61 -20.49 20.35 -9.82
C SER A 61 -21.17 19.00 -10.09
N GLY A 62 -22.27 18.69 -9.39
CA GLY A 62 -22.94 17.39 -9.46
C GLY A 62 -22.19 16.30 -8.69
N TYR A 63 -21.46 16.68 -7.65
CA TYR A 63 -20.55 15.82 -6.88
C TYR A 63 -19.54 15.09 -7.76
N GLN A 64 -18.81 15.84 -8.60
CA GLN A 64 -17.69 15.29 -9.35
C GLN A 64 -16.48 15.11 -8.41
N TRP A 65 -16.21 13.87 -8.01
CA TRP A 65 -15.08 13.51 -7.17
C TRP A 65 -13.76 13.75 -7.89
N HIS A 66 -12.86 14.45 -7.21
CA HIS A 66 -11.47 14.67 -7.60
C HIS A 66 -10.55 14.50 -6.37
N ALA A 67 -9.29 14.19 -6.60
CA ALA A 67 -8.30 14.08 -5.55
C ALA A 67 -7.76 15.47 -5.17
N VAL A 68 -7.63 15.71 -3.86
CA VAL A 68 -7.07 16.95 -3.29
C VAL A 68 -5.63 16.76 -2.83
N ALA A 69 -5.32 15.61 -2.25
CA ALA A 69 -3.99 15.27 -1.76
C ALA A 69 -3.80 13.75 -1.71
N ALA A 70 -2.55 13.29 -1.87
CA ALA A 70 -2.13 11.97 -1.41
C ALA A 70 -1.34 12.12 -0.12
N LEU A 71 -1.55 11.19 0.80
CA LEU A 71 -0.88 11.21 2.10
C LEU A 71 0.39 10.34 2.04
N PRO A 72 1.53 10.82 2.58
CA PRO A 72 2.81 10.10 2.60
C PRO A 72 2.65 8.64 2.99
N ILE A 73 3.28 7.76 2.22
CA ILE A 73 3.33 6.33 2.53
C ILE A 73 4.69 6.03 3.08
N TYR A 74 4.63 5.22 4.11
CA TYR A 74 5.76 4.64 4.74
C TYR A 74 5.76 3.18 4.27
N GLU A 75 6.71 2.73 3.43
CA GLU A 75 7.01 1.36 2.89
C GLU A 75 6.73 0.13 3.82
N ALA A 76 5.55 0.05 4.40
CA ALA A 76 5.04 -1.08 5.12
C ALA A 76 4.60 -2.13 4.10
N ALA A 77 4.94 -3.38 4.37
CA ALA A 77 4.41 -4.54 3.68
C ALA A 77 2.93 -4.74 4.06
N THR A 78 2.07 -3.84 3.58
CA THR A 78 0.62 -3.88 3.77
C THR A 78 -0.07 -3.92 2.42
N ASN A 79 -1.22 -4.59 2.36
CA ASN A 79 -2.09 -4.58 1.20
C ASN A 79 -3.13 -3.45 1.24
N LEU A 80 -3.24 -2.75 2.36
CA LEU A 80 -4.25 -1.73 2.56
C LEU A 80 -3.87 -0.73 3.66
N TRP A 81 -3.81 0.54 3.29
CA TRP A 81 -3.77 1.63 4.25
C TRP A 81 -5.16 1.95 4.77
N ILE A 82 -5.26 2.14 6.09
CA ILE A 82 -6.50 2.48 6.77
C ILE A 82 -6.36 3.84 7.47
N SER A 83 -7.47 4.53 7.64
CA SER A 83 -7.47 5.85 8.25
C SER A 83 -8.75 6.18 8.98
N ASN A 84 -8.65 7.13 9.91
CA ASN A 84 -9.75 7.94 10.40
C ASN A 84 -9.47 9.40 10.06
N SER A 85 -10.52 10.19 9.86
CA SER A 85 -10.36 11.60 9.51
C SER A 85 -11.48 12.45 10.08
N CYS A 86 -11.19 13.72 10.31
CA CYS A 86 -12.20 14.73 10.63
C CYS A 86 -11.90 16.05 9.90
N VAL A 87 -12.94 16.82 9.62
CA VAL A 87 -12.84 18.15 8.99
C VAL A 87 -12.99 19.23 10.07
N THR A 88 -12.11 20.24 10.05
CA THR A 88 -12.14 21.33 11.03
C THR A 88 -13.36 22.22 10.88
N SER A 89 -13.61 23.08 11.88
CA SER A 89 -14.83 23.88 11.89
C SER A 89 -14.99 24.83 10.73
N SER A 90 -13.87 25.31 10.17
CA SER A 90 -13.86 26.21 9.03
C SER A 90 -14.13 25.51 7.69
N GLY A 91 -14.06 24.17 7.64
CA GLY A 91 -14.10 23.39 6.40
C GLY A 91 -12.82 23.52 5.54
N LYS A 92 -11.77 24.18 6.04
CA LYS A 92 -10.52 24.43 5.28
C LYS A 92 -9.46 23.36 5.47
N TYR A 93 -9.50 22.65 6.60
CA TYR A 93 -8.50 21.64 6.95
C TYR A 93 -9.15 20.31 7.28
N MET A 94 -8.42 19.23 7.01
CA MET A 94 -8.75 17.89 7.48
C MET A 94 -7.56 17.33 8.25
N ALA A 95 -7.84 16.75 9.42
CA ALA A 95 -6.88 15.93 10.12
C ALA A 95 -7.12 14.47 9.76
N VAL A 96 -6.04 13.73 9.52
CA VAL A 96 -6.08 12.30 9.21
C VAL A 96 -5.11 11.58 10.13
N VAL A 97 -5.57 10.49 10.73
CA VAL A 97 -4.71 9.52 11.43
C VAL A 97 -4.77 8.21 10.68
N TYR A 98 -3.62 7.66 10.33
CA TYR A 98 -3.55 6.54 9.39
C TYR A 98 -2.36 5.61 9.61
N GLY A 99 -2.50 4.38 9.12
CA GLY A 99 -1.45 3.37 9.22
C GLY A 99 -1.75 2.12 8.39
N PRO A 100 -0.80 1.19 8.31
CA PRO A 100 -1.01 -0.10 7.65
C PRO A 100 -2.04 -0.92 8.44
N ARG A 101 -2.90 -1.69 7.76
CA ARG A 101 -4.02 -2.43 8.37
C ARG A 101 -3.59 -3.32 9.55
N GLU A 102 -2.37 -3.86 9.48
CA GLU A 102 -1.77 -4.81 10.41
C GLU A 102 -1.61 -4.23 11.82
N ILE A 103 -1.53 -2.89 11.98
CA ILE A 103 -1.47 -2.27 13.32
C ILE A 103 -2.72 -2.60 14.15
N THR A 104 -3.83 -2.99 13.50
CA THR A 104 -5.07 -3.39 14.18
C THR A 104 -5.02 -4.77 14.84
N ASN A 105 -3.91 -5.51 14.69
CA ASN A 105 -3.68 -6.81 15.30
C ASN A 105 -2.76 -6.73 16.53
N SER A 106 -2.25 -5.55 16.89
CA SER A 106 -1.36 -5.38 18.05
C SER A 106 -1.89 -4.25 18.94
N GLU A 107 -2.16 -4.54 20.21
CA GLU A 107 -2.63 -3.53 21.18
C GLU A 107 -1.70 -2.31 21.23
N ARG A 108 -0.39 -2.56 21.29
CA ARG A 108 0.63 -1.49 21.31
C ARG A 108 0.62 -0.64 20.04
N ARG A 109 0.59 -1.27 18.86
CA ARG A 109 0.55 -0.53 17.58
C ARG A 109 -0.79 0.14 17.34
N PHE A 110 -1.89 -0.42 17.83
CA PHE A 110 -3.20 0.21 17.78
C PHE A 110 -3.20 1.52 18.59
N GLY A 111 -2.56 1.55 19.77
CA GLY A 111 -2.52 2.70 20.67
C GLY A 111 -1.53 3.80 20.28
N GLY A 112 -0.49 3.50 19.50
CA GLY A 112 0.56 4.47 19.17
C GLY A 112 1.37 4.20 17.90
N GLY A 113 0.91 3.31 17.01
CA GLY A 113 1.63 2.94 15.78
C GLY A 113 1.18 3.68 14.52
N ALA A 114 0.17 4.55 14.59
CA ALA A 114 -0.33 5.31 13.45
C ALA A 114 0.41 6.64 13.27
N ASN A 115 0.36 7.15 12.03
CA ASN A 115 0.80 8.47 11.61
C ASN A 115 -0.33 9.49 11.69
N ALA A 116 0.01 10.77 11.76
CA ALA A 116 -0.97 11.85 11.66
C ALA A 116 -0.52 12.97 10.72
N VAL A 117 -1.48 13.53 9.99
CA VAL A 117 -1.29 14.65 9.06
C VAL A 117 -2.44 15.66 9.14
N ILE A 118 -2.17 16.87 8.68
CA ILE A 118 -3.16 17.93 8.42
C ILE A 118 -3.11 18.29 6.93
N VAL A 119 -4.25 18.24 6.27
CA VAL A 119 -4.43 18.53 4.85
C VAL A 119 -5.15 19.86 4.70
N GLU A 120 -4.59 20.79 3.93
CA GLU A 120 -5.23 22.05 3.54
C GLU A 120 -5.93 21.90 2.19
N PHE A 121 -7.26 22.06 2.16
CA PHE A 121 -8.03 21.81 0.92
C PHE A 121 -7.77 22.84 -0.18
N ALA A 122 -7.43 24.08 0.17
CA ALA A 122 -7.23 25.14 -0.82
C ALA A 122 -5.99 24.92 -1.70
N THR A 123 -4.97 24.26 -1.16
CA THR A 123 -3.66 24.08 -1.80
C THR A 123 -3.30 22.62 -2.05
N GLY A 124 -3.99 21.68 -1.40
CA GLY A 124 -3.60 20.27 -1.36
C GLY A 124 -2.37 20.02 -0.47
N LYS A 125 -1.88 21.02 0.26
CA LYS A 125 -0.69 20.89 1.10
C LYS A 125 -0.95 19.91 2.25
N VAL A 126 -0.06 18.92 2.38
CA VAL A 126 -0.03 17.98 3.50
C VAL A 126 1.04 18.44 4.49
N ARG A 127 0.67 18.51 5.78
CA ARG A 127 1.57 18.76 6.90
C ARG A 127 1.61 17.54 7.79
N GLU A 128 2.76 16.93 7.94
CA GLU A 128 2.95 15.78 8.81
C GLU A 128 3.17 16.17 10.26
N LEU A 129 2.65 15.33 11.16
CA LEU A 129 2.82 15.44 12.60
C LEU A 129 3.65 14.29 13.18
N GLY A 130 4.05 13.31 12.34
CA GLY A 130 4.84 12.13 12.68
C GLY A 130 4.02 10.90 13.05
N THR A 131 4.69 9.93 13.70
CA THR A 131 4.14 8.69 14.24
C THR A 131 3.78 8.83 15.73
N GLY A 132 3.19 7.80 16.32
CA GLY A 132 2.90 7.77 17.76
C GLY A 132 1.41 7.86 18.11
N PHE A 133 0.52 7.84 17.12
CA PHE A 133 -0.90 8.09 17.32
C PHE A 133 -1.72 6.80 17.40
N SER A 134 -2.84 6.85 18.12
CA SER A 134 -3.80 5.74 18.18
C SER A 134 -4.65 5.70 16.91
N ILE A 135 -4.90 4.51 16.34
CA ILE A 135 -5.82 4.36 15.20
C ILE A 135 -7.29 4.16 15.65
N ALA A 136 -7.60 4.38 16.93
CA ALA A 136 -8.98 4.30 17.43
C ALA A 136 -9.92 5.23 16.65
N TYR A 137 -11.16 4.79 16.42
CA TYR A 137 -12.12 5.45 15.52
C TYR A 137 -12.40 6.93 15.83
N PHE A 138 -12.24 7.33 17.10
CA PHE A 138 -12.50 8.68 17.58
C PHE A 138 -11.30 9.63 17.41
N ASN A 139 -10.18 9.13 16.89
CA ASN A 139 -8.95 9.90 16.66
C ASN A 139 -8.73 10.07 15.16
N PRO A 140 -8.62 11.31 14.62
CA PRO A 140 -8.55 12.60 15.33
C PRO A 140 -9.91 13.19 15.70
N GLY A 141 -9.92 14.12 16.67
CA GLY A 141 -11.10 14.88 17.09
C GLY A 141 -11.03 16.35 16.68
N CYS A 142 -11.84 16.77 15.70
CA CYS A 142 -11.86 18.15 15.18
C CYS A 142 -12.81 19.04 15.98
N GLY A 143 -12.23 19.93 16.78
CA GLY A 143 -12.90 20.76 17.77
C GLY A 143 -13.48 22.06 17.22
N ALA A 144 -13.72 23.00 18.13
CA ALA A 144 -14.19 24.34 17.76
C ALA A 144 -13.07 25.13 17.04
N GLY A 145 -13.44 25.87 16.00
CA GLY A 145 -12.47 26.53 15.13
C GLY A 145 -11.60 25.52 14.37
N ASP A 146 -10.33 25.85 14.19
CA ASP A 146 -9.36 24.98 13.51
C ASP A 146 -8.49 24.21 14.50
N THR A 147 -9.05 23.84 15.66
CA THR A 147 -8.38 22.98 16.65
C THR A 147 -8.62 21.51 16.36
N VAL A 148 -7.58 20.70 16.51
CA VAL A 148 -7.61 19.24 16.33
C VAL A 148 -6.99 18.59 17.55
N THR A 149 -7.67 17.58 18.10
CA THR A 149 -7.13 16.78 19.19
C THR A 149 -6.67 15.44 18.66
N PHE A 150 -5.43 15.08 18.97
CA PHE A 150 -4.83 13.79 18.68
C PHE A 150 -4.63 12.99 19.97
N THR A 151 -4.83 11.68 19.88
CA THR A 151 -4.74 10.75 21.02
C THR A 151 -3.63 9.74 20.80
N ARG A 152 -2.83 9.50 21.85
CA ARG A 152 -1.92 8.35 21.99
C ARG A 152 -2.29 7.60 23.25
N VAL A 153 -2.42 6.28 23.15
CA VAL A 153 -2.64 5.39 24.31
C VAL A 153 -1.35 4.62 24.55
N ASP A 154 -0.72 4.87 25.70
CA ASP A 154 0.41 4.08 26.18
C ASP A 154 -0.10 3.01 27.13
N THR A 155 -0.16 1.78 26.65
CA THR A 155 -0.68 0.64 27.41
C THR A 155 0.30 0.20 28.51
N SER A 156 1.61 0.35 28.27
CA SER A 156 2.66 -0.02 29.23
C SER A 156 2.71 0.92 30.44
N ALA A 157 2.56 2.23 30.21
CA ALA A 157 2.46 3.24 31.25
C ALA A 157 1.02 3.41 31.77
N SER A 158 0.05 2.74 31.13
CA SER A 158 -1.39 2.89 31.38
C SER A 158 -1.84 4.36 31.41
N THR A 159 -1.42 5.13 30.40
CA THR A 159 -1.75 6.56 30.27
C THR A 159 -2.25 6.88 28.87
N THR A 160 -3.03 7.94 28.77
CA THR A 160 -3.43 8.54 27.50
C THR A 160 -2.87 9.94 27.39
N LEU A 161 -2.15 10.20 26.32
CA LEU A 161 -1.67 11.54 25.98
C LEU A 161 -2.59 12.17 24.94
N LEU A 162 -3.12 13.34 25.27
CA LEU A 162 -3.93 14.17 24.39
C LEU A 162 -3.11 15.37 23.96
N ALA A 163 -2.99 15.59 22.66
CA ALA A 163 -2.33 16.75 22.07
C ALA A 163 -3.36 17.58 21.30
N VAL A 164 -3.53 18.85 21.66
CA VAL A 164 -4.36 19.80 20.91
C VAL A 164 -3.46 20.59 19.99
N VAL A 165 -3.76 20.54 18.69
CA VAL A 165 -2.99 21.14 17.61
C VAL A 165 -3.85 22.18 16.90
N ASP A 166 -3.24 23.30 16.53
CA ASP A 166 -3.83 24.27 15.61
C ASP A 166 -3.59 23.82 14.17
N ALA A 167 -4.65 23.55 13.41
CA ALA A 167 -4.53 23.06 12.04
C ALA A 167 -3.94 24.09 11.07
N THR A 168 -4.00 25.39 11.39
CA THR A 168 -3.43 26.44 10.55
C THR A 168 -1.92 26.47 10.64
N THR A 169 -1.37 26.37 11.85
CA THR A 169 0.07 26.50 12.10
C THR A 169 0.79 25.17 12.29
N GLY A 170 0.08 24.11 12.69
CA GLY A 170 0.64 22.84 13.15
C GLY A 170 1.12 22.86 14.60
N ASP A 171 0.96 23.99 15.31
CA ASP A 171 1.51 24.14 16.66
C ASP A 171 0.66 23.43 17.71
N VAL A 172 1.32 22.82 18.68
CA VAL A 172 0.67 22.25 19.86
C VAL A 172 0.23 23.38 20.80
N ARG A 173 -1.08 23.49 21.00
CA ARG A 173 -1.74 24.45 21.92
C ARG A 173 -1.85 23.91 23.35
N ASN A 174 -1.94 22.59 23.52
CA ASN A 174 -2.11 21.95 24.83
C ASN A 174 -1.62 20.49 24.78
N ARG A 175 -1.11 20.01 25.92
CA ARG A 175 -0.80 18.59 26.16
C ARG A 175 -1.41 18.18 27.50
N ALA A 176 -2.24 17.15 27.48
CA ALA A 176 -2.81 16.59 28.70
C ALA A 176 -2.46 15.11 28.81
N LEU A 177 -1.73 14.76 29.87
CA LEU A 177 -1.49 13.37 30.25
C LEU A 177 -2.57 12.92 31.23
N ILE A 178 -3.34 11.91 30.84
CA ILE A 178 -4.45 11.35 31.58
C ILE A 178 -4.07 9.94 32.06
N GLY A 179 -4.29 9.65 33.34
CA GLY A 179 -4.13 8.29 33.86
C GLY A 179 -5.26 7.39 33.37
N GLY A 180 -4.93 6.21 32.86
CA GLY A 180 -5.86 5.29 32.20
C GLY A 180 -6.23 5.71 30.78
N GLN A 181 -7.33 5.14 30.29
CA GLN A 181 -7.84 5.37 28.94
C GLN A 181 -8.69 6.64 28.89
N ALA A 182 -8.36 7.53 27.96
CA ALA A 182 -9.20 8.66 27.57
C ALA A 182 -9.64 8.52 26.10
N THR A 183 -10.93 8.69 25.83
CA THR A 183 -11.51 8.51 24.49
C THR A 183 -12.33 9.70 24.04
N SER A 184 -12.63 9.75 22.74
CA SER A 184 -13.44 10.80 22.10
C SER A 184 -13.00 12.21 22.50
N ALA A 185 -11.69 12.46 22.47
CA ALA A 185 -11.14 13.73 22.91
C ALA A 185 -11.43 14.85 21.88
N ILE A 186 -11.88 16.00 22.37
CA ILE A 186 -12.26 17.16 21.55
C ILE A 186 -11.85 18.46 22.24
N ALA A 187 -11.42 19.47 21.49
CA ALA A 187 -10.97 20.74 22.06
C ALA A 187 -11.91 21.91 21.72
N ASP A 188 -11.99 22.88 22.63
CA ASP A 188 -12.54 24.19 22.31
C ASP A 188 -11.51 25.11 21.64
N ALA A 189 -11.95 26.28 21.19
CA ALA A 189 -11.09 27.25 20.50
C ALA A 189 -9.97 27.83 21.40
N ALA A 190 -10.07 27.67 22.73
CA ALA A 190 -9.04 28.08 23.68
C ALA A 190 -8.00 26.97 23.94
N GLY A 191 -8.16 25.80 23.31
CA GLY A 191 -7.30 24.64 23.50
C GLY A 191 -7.61 23.82 24.75
N THR A 192 -8.74 24.07 25.44
CA THR A 192 -9.20 23.19 26.52
C THR A 192 -9.76 21.91 25.93
N VAL A 193 -9.17 20.78 26.28
CA VAL A 193 -9.60 19.46 25.80
C VAL A 193 -10.62 18.84 26.76
N TYR A 194 -11.62 18.20 26.18
CA TYR A 194 -12.64 17.39 26.83
C TYR A 194 -12.51 15.96 26.36
N ALA A 195 -12.46 14.99 27.27
CA ALA A 195 -12.31 13.58 26.91
C ALA A 195 -13.08 12.68 27.88
N VAL A 196 -13.58 11.57 27.38
CA VAL A 196 -14.30 10.57 28.19
C VAL A 196 -13.28 9.69 28.92
N THR A 197 -13.51 9.47 30.21
CA THR A 197 -12.68 8.60 31.07
C THR A 197 -13.55 7.79 32.02
N ALA A 198 -12.94 6.91 32.82
CA ALA A 198 -13.66 6.15 33.85
C ALA A 198 -14.38 7.04 34.89
N LYS A 199 -13.95 8.30 35.05
CA LYS A 199 -14.54 9.27 36.01
C LYS A 199 -15.64 10.16 35.42
N GLY A 200 -15.99 9.97 34.15
CA GLY A 200 -16.83 10.90 33.39
C GLY A 200 -16.05 11.65 32.32
N ILE A 201 -16.65 12.73 31.82
CA ILE A 201 -15.99 13.66 30.91
C ILE A 201 -15.02 14.48 31.76
N LEU A 202 -13.72 14.38 31.47
CA LEU A 202 -12.69 15.27 32.01
C LEU A 202 -12.56 16.51 31.15
N ARG A 203 -12.09 17.60 31.75
CA ARG A 203 -11.56 18.78 31.07
C ARG A 203 -10.10 19.01 31.47
N ALA A 204 -9.27 19.43 30.52
CA ALA A 204 -7.90 19.87 30.77
C ALA A 204 -7.59 21.11 29.93
N SER A 205 -7.41 22.25 30.60
CA SER A 205 -6.98 23.51 29.97
C SER A 205 -5.45 23.55 29.83
N PRO A 206 -4.88 24.38 28.93
CA PRO A 206 -3.43 24.45 28.69
C PRO A 206 -2.57 24.58 29.96
N ASP A 207 -3.01 25.40 30.92
CA ASP A 207 -2.29 25.65 32.19
C ASP A 207 -2.89 24.90 33.40
N GLY A 208 -3.91 24.06 33.16
CA GLY A 208 -4.74 23.47 34.20
C GLY A 208 -4.52 21.97 34.39
N LYS A 209 -4.57 21.49 35.63
CA LYS A 209 -4.62 20.05 35.88
C LYS A 209 -5.94 19.45 35.36
N PRO A 210 -5.93 18.23 34.78
CA PRO A 210 -7.15 17.53 34.41
C PRO A 210 -8.13 17.45 35.58
N SER A 211 -9.41 17.75 35.31
CA SER A 211 -10.48 17.74 36.32
C SER A 211 -11.77 17.18 35.76
N VAL A 212 -12.59 16.54 36.60
CA VAL A 212 -13.90 16.02 36.18
C VAL A 212 -14.82 17.19 35.83
N PHE A 213 -15.33 17.20 34.61
CA PHE A 213 -16.26 18.19 34.09
C PHE A 213 -17.71 17.77 34.29
N ALA A 214 -18.05 16.54 33.91
CA ALA A 214 -19.42 16.01 34.02
C ALA A 214 -19.44 14.48 34.12
N SER A 215 -20.41 13.95 34.86
CA SER A 215 -20.77 12.53 34.81
C SER A 215 -21.68 12.25 33.59
N THR A 216 -21.61 11.06 33.02
CA THR A 216 -22.45 10.64 31.91
C THR A 216 -23.47 9.58 32.35
N ALA A 217 -24.55 9.42 31.59
CA ALA A 217 -25.60 8.44 31.87
C ALA A 217 -25.31 7.09 31.18
N GLY A 218 -24.06 6.63 31.24
CA GLY A 218 -23.56 5.47 30.50
C GLY A 218 -22.21 5.69 29.81
N ALA A 219 -21.73 4.69 29.08
CA ALA A 219 -20.48 4.76 28.31
C ALA A 219 -20.60 5.80 27.20
N ALA A 220 -19.86 6.91 27.33
CA ALA A 220 -20.00 8.07 26.45
C ALA A 220 -19.02 8.03 25.28
N TYR A 221 -19.46 8.51 24.12
CA TYR A 221 -18.70 8.54 22.89
C TYR A 221 -19.18 9.66 21.95
N ASP A 222 -18.45 9.86 20.84
CA ASP A 222 -18.79 10.82 19.78
C ASP A 222 -18.95 12.26 20.29
N LEU A 223 -18.02 12.69 21.14
CA LEU A 223 -17.99 14.06 21.63
C LEU A 223 -17.77 15.03 20.46
N SER A 224 -18.51 16.14 20.46
CA SER A 224 -18.42 17.19 19.45
C SER A 224 -18.73 18.55 20.09
N ILE A 225 -18.08 19.62 19.61
CA ILE A 225 -18.32 20.99 20.12
C ILE A 225 -18.80 21.87 18.97
N ASP A 226 -19.93 22.54 19.14
CA ASP A 226 -20.43 23.48 18.13
C ASP A 226 -19.78 24.87 18.22
N ASP A 227 -20.17 25.74 17.30
CA ASP A 227 -19.73 27.15 17.21
C ASP A 227 -20.16 28.02 18.40
N GLN A 228 -21.10 27.56 19.23
CA GLN A 228 -21.59 28.26 20.42
C GLN A 228 -20.95 27.75 21.71
N GLY A 229 -20.01 26.80 21.63
CA GLY A 229 -19.40 26.18 22.82
C GLY A 229 -20.35 25.26 23.56
N ARG A 230 -21.25 24.57 22.85
CA ARG A 230 -22.05 23.47 23.40
C ARG A 230 -21.32 22.16 23.10
N LEU A 231 -21.15 21.33 24.12
CA LEU A 231 -20.65 19.97 24.03
C LEU A 231 -21.83 19.03 23.79
N GLY A 232 -21.79 18.30 22.67
CA GLY A 232 -22.68 17.19 22.37
C GLY A 232 -21.96 15.85 22.51
N TYR A 233 -22.67 14.82 22.96
CA TYR A 233 -22.16 13.46 23.04
C TYR A 233 -23.30 12.44 22.99
N VAL A 234 -22.97 11.18 22.70
CA VAL A 234 -23.88 10.03 22.83
C VAL A 234 -23.43 9.18 24.01
N ALA A 235 -24.35 8.57 24.74
CA ALA A 235 -24.04 7.60 25.79
C ALA A 235 -24.86 6.33 25.62
N SER A 236 -24.17 5.18 25.62
CA SER A 236 -24.79 3.85 25.63
C SER A 236 -25.31 3.53 27.03
N ARG A 237 -26.52 2.97 27.11
CA ARG A 237 -27.18 2.56 28.36
C ARG A 237 -26.89 1.10 28.74
N GLY A 238 -26.03 0.41 27.98
CA GLY A 238 -25.62 -0.98 28.24
C GLY A 238 -26.67 -2.05 27.89
N ASP A 239 -27.88 -1.66 27.48
CA ASP A 239 -29.02 -2.52 27.13
C ASP A 239 -29.33 -2.51 25.62
N GLY A 240 -28.40 -2.05 24.80
CA GLY A 240 -28.60 -1.83 23.36
C GLY A 240 -29.30 -0.52 23.01
N GLN A 241 -29.62 0.32 24.00
CA GLN A 241 -30.12 1.68 23.78
C GLN A 241 -29.02 2.71 24.01
N ALA A 242 -29.15 3.85 23.37
CA ALA A 242 -28.31 5.02 23.59
C ALA A 242 -29.16 6.30 23.68
N ALA A 243 -28.55 7.35 24.21
CA ALA A 243 -29.13 8.68 24.27
C ALA A 243 -28.10 9.76 23.91
N ALA A 244 -28.55 10.76 23.17
CA ALA A 244 -27.76 11.92 22.78
C ALA A 244 -28.03 13.08 23.74
N TYR A 245 -26.97 13.77 24.15
CA TYR A 245 -27.00 14.82 25.16
C TYR A 245 -26.32 16.09 24.66
N LEU A 246 -26.82 17.25 25.09
CA LEU A 246 -26.18 18.56 24.91
C LEU A 246 -25.95 19.25 26.26
N MET A 247 -24.80 19.91 26.41
CA MET A 247 -24.51 20.76 27.57
C MET A 247 -23.56 21.93 27.22
N PRO A 248 -23.63 23.07 27.92
CA PRO A 248 -22.68 24.16 27.69
C PRO A 248 -21.30 23.84 28.28
N THR A 249 -20.22 24.14 27.54
CA THR A 249 -18.83 23.95 28.00
C THR A 249 -18.46 24.82 29.21
N SER A 250 -19.23 25.90 29.45
CA SER A 250 -19.13 26.73 30.67
C SER A 250 -19.39 25.96 31.98
N GLY A 251 -20.02 24.78 31.93
CA GLY A 251 -20.33 23.94 33.09
C GLY A 251 -21.46 24.46 33.99
N LYS A 252 -22.17 25.52 33.57
CA LYS A 252 -23.23 26.16 34.36
C LYS A 252 -24.59 25.43 34.33
N ALA A 253 -24.77 24.50 33.40
CA ALA A 253 -26.02 23.75 33.24
C ALA A 253 -25.75 22.24 33.08
N LYS A 254 -26.71 21.42 33.50
CA LYS A 254 -26.66 19.96 33.36
C LYS A 254 -26.88 19.54 31.90
N ALA A 255 -26.39 18.36 31.56
CA ALA A 255 -26.66 17.74 30.26
C ALA A 255 -28.15 17.48 30.06
N ARG A 256 -28.66 17.84 28.87
CA ARG A 256 -30.04 17.62 28.45
C ARG A 256 -30.08 16.52 27.39
N GLU A 257 -30.88 15.49 27.62
CA GLU A 257 -31.19 14.48 26.60
C GLU A 257 -32.00 15.12 25.46
N ILE A 258 -31.57 14.93 24.22
CA ILE A 258 -32.23 15.46 23.02
C ILE A 258 -32.81 14.37 22.13
N ALA A 259 -32.28 13.15 22.24
CA ALA A 259 -32.79 11.98 21.53
C ALA A 259 -32.40 10.69 22.26
N SER A 260 -33.19 9.64 22.09
CA SER A 260 -32.85 8.28 22.47
C SER A 260 -33.36 7.25 21.46
N GLY A 261 -32.68 6.11 21.37
CA GLY A 261 -33.02 5.03 20.45
C GLY A 261 -31.99 3.90 20.49
N ASP A 262 -32.03 3.03 19.47
CA ASP A 262 -31.08 1.94 19.29
C ASP A 262 -29.64 2.48 19.12
N VAL A 263 -28.69 1.89 19.84
CA VAL A 263 -27.27 2.28 19.80
C VAL A 263 -26.67 2.18 18.39
N ALA A 264 -27.14 1.24 17.56
CA ALA A 264 -26.68 1.06 16.18
C ALA A 264 -27.23 2.14 15.23
N GLN A 265 -28.30 2.84 15.62
CA GLN A 265 -28.94 3.87 14.79
C GLN A 265 -28.57 5.30 15.23
N LEU A 266 -28.42 5.55 16.54
CA LEU A 266 -28.26 6.89 17.08
C LEU A 266 -26.82 7.42 16.95
N GLY A 267 -26.67 8.55 16.24
CA GLY A 267 -25.41 9.29 16.16
C GLY A 267 -25.60 10.79 16.34
N LEU A 268 -24.53 11.49 16.73
CA LEU A 268 -24.50 12.95 16.83
C LEU A 268 -23.20 13.48 16.22
N ARG A 269 -23.30 14.43 15.29
CA ARG A 269 -22.14 15.06 14.65
C ARG A 269 -22.30 16.57 14.67
N ARG A 270 -21.20 17.31 14.70
CA ARG A 270 -21.22 18.76 14.52
C ARG A 270 -21.66 19.12 13.10
N SER A 271 -22.47 20.16 12.96
CA SER A 271 -22.78 20.78 11.67
C SER A 271 -21.79 21.92 11.38
N PRO A 272 -21.12 21.95 10.21
CA PRO A 272 -20.32 23.09 9.79
C PRO A 272 -21.11 24.40 9.68
N GLN A 273 -22.44 24.34 9.56
CA GLN A 273 -23.33 25.51 9.56
C GLN A 273 -23.66 26.03 10.98
N GLY A 274 -23.09 25.42 12.02
CA GLY A 274 -23.42 25.67 13.42
C GLY A 274 -24.40 24.65 13.97
N GLY A 275 -24.27 24.33 15.26
CA GLY A 275 -25.04 23.28 15.93
C GLY A 275 -24.66 21.84 15.55
N PHE A 276 -25.66 20.94 15.54
CA PHE A 276 -25.46 19.49 15.39
C PHE A 276 -26.38 18.84 14.35
N PHE A 277 -25.87 17.81 13.68
CA PHE A 277 -26.67 16.79 12.99
C PHE A 277 -26.99 15.64 13.94
N LEU A 278 -28.28 15.33 14.08
CA LEU A 278 -28.77 14.13 14.75
C LEU A 278 -29.00 13.04 13.71
N LEU A 279 -28.25 11.95 13.80
CA LEU A 279 -28.24 10.83 12.85
C LEU A 279 -29.05 9.66 13.41
N GLY A 280 -29.73 8.92 12.55
CA GLY A 280 -30.48 7.71 12.89
C GLY A 280 -31.97 7.78 12.57
N SER A 281 -32.56 6.65 12.19
CA SER A 281 -34.00 6.50 12.04
C SER A 281 -34.68 6.08 13.34
N ASP A 282 -36.01 6.26 13.41
CA ASP A 282 -36.86 5.75 14.51
C ASP A 282 -36.47 6.22 15.92
N LEU A 283 -35.84 7.39 16.01
CA LEU A 283 -35.42 7.98 17.27
C LEU A 283 -36.57 8.65 18.00
N ARG A 284 -36.61 8.48 19.33
CA ARG A 284 -37.41 9.33 20.20
C ARG A 284 -36.69 10.66 20.36
N THR A 285 -37.22 11.73 19.78
CA THR A 285 -36.59 13.06 19.81
C THR A 285 -37.32 14.03 20.72
N ASP A 286 -36.55 14.91 21.37
CA ASP A 286 -37.03 16.08 22.12
C ASP A 286 -36.28 17.34 21.67
N ILE A 287 -36.34 17.61 20.36
CA ILE A 287 -35.61 18.70 19.70
C ILE A 287 -36.46 19.95 19.43
N SER A 288 -37.75 19.93 19.76
CA SER A 288 -38.69 21.05 19.50
C SER A 288 -38.30 22.36 20.20
N THR A 289 -37.42 22.27 21.21
CA THR A 289 -36.84 23.39 21.97
C THR A 289 -35.31 23.44 21.88
N ALA A 290 -34.70 22.65 20.99
CA ALA A 290 -33.26 22.55 20.79
C ALA A 290 -32.83 23.43 19.61
N ASP A 291 -32.47 24.69 19.88
CA ASP A 291 -31.93 25.56 18.84
C ASP A 291 -30.68 24.90 18.20
N ALA A 292 -30.64 24.86 16.86
CA ALA A 292 -29.53 24.34 16.06
C ALA A 292 -29.23 22.82 16.22
N VAL A 293 -30.27 21.98 16.17
CA VAL A 293 -30.13 20.54 15.87
C VAL A 293 -30.94 20.20 14.60
N THR A 294 -30.29 19.59 13.61
CA THR A 294 -30.91 19.14 12.34
C THR A 294 -30.95 17.62 12.29
N ALA A 295 -32.13 17.02 12.12
CA ALA A 295 -32.27 15.57 12.00
C ALA A 295 -31.95 15.10 10.58
N LEU A 296 -31.12 14.05 10.47
CA LEU A 296 -30.80 13.34 9.23
C LEU A 296 -31.15 11.85 9.42
N PRO A 297 -32.43 11.46 9.29
CA PRO A 297 -32.87 10.09 9.56
C PRO A 297 -32.33 9.07 8.56
N ASP A 298 -31.89 9.55 7.40
CA ASP A 298 -31.24 8.75 6.37
C ASP A 298 -29.76 8.46 6.67
N ALA A 299 -29.16 9.07 7.70
CA ALA A 299 -27.76 8.87 8.08
C ALA A 299 -27.65 7.93 9.28
N GLY A 300 -26.69 7.02 9.24
CA GLY A 300 -26.27 6.21 10.38
C GLY A 300 -25.04 6.79 11.10
N PRO A 301 -24.67 6.27 12.29
CA PRO A 301 -23.59 6.82 13.11
C PRO A 301 -22.19 6.80 12.46
N ARG A 302 -21.99 5.94 11.45
CA ARG A 302 -20.70 5.78 10.74
C ARG A 302 -20.66 6.46 9.38
N ASP A 303 -21.76 7.05 8.93
CA ASP A 303 -21.81 7.69 7.62
C ASP A 303 -21.03 9.01 7.61
N VAL A 304 -20.42 9.33 6.47
CA VAL A 304 -19.78 10.63 6.26
C VAL A 304 -20.81 11.62 5.72
N ILE A 305 -20.97 12.74 6.41
CA ILE A 305 -21.98 13.76 6.11
C ILE A 305 -21.30 14.94 5.42
N SER A 306 -21.86 15.40 4.30
CA SER A 306 -21.39 16.63 3.63
C SER A 306 -21.62 17.87 4.50
N ASP A 307 -20.91 18.96 4.20
CA ASP A 307 -20.93 20.19 5.01
C ASP A 307 -22.33 20.74 5.31
N LYS A 308 -23.27 20.49 4.40
CA LYS A 308 -24.67 20.92 4.50
C LYS A 308 -25.66 19.76 4.66
N GLY A 309 -25.17 18.53 4.78
CA GLY A 309 -26.00 17.33 4.91
C GLY A 309 -26.87 17.04 3.69
N ARG A 310 -26.51 17.53 2.49
CA ARG A 310 -27.24 17.21 1.25
C ARG A 310 -26.72 15.95 0.56
N LEU A 311 -25.59 15.40 1.00
CA LEU A 311 -25.09 14.09 0.61
C LEU A 311 -24.62 13.31 1.85
N ILE A 312 -25.05 12.06 1.94
CA ILE A 312 -24.62 11.11 2.97
C ILE A 312 -23.81 10.02 2.26
N VAL A 313 -22.50 9.97 2.51
CA VAL A 313 -21.67 8.86 2.02
C VAL A 313 -21.84 7.68 2.98
N LYS A 314 -22.36 6.58 2.44
CA LYS A 314 -22.63 5.32 3.15
C LYS A 314 -21.40 4.43 3.25
N SER A 315 -20.56 4.47 2.23
CA SER A 315 -19.32 3.70 2.22
C SER A 315 -18.38 4.23 1.13
N ALA A 316 -17.08 4.24 1.43
CA ALA A 316 -16.03 4.30 0.42
C ALA A 316 -15.35 2.93 0.36
N VAL A 317 -15.34 2.29 -0.82
CA VAL A 317 -14.76 0.97 -1.05
C VAL A 317 -13.52 1.15 -1.93
N PRO A 318 -12.31 0.99 -1.36
CA PRO A 318 -11.06 0.91 -2.11
C PRO A 318 -11.08 -0.06 -3.29
N ALA A 319 -10.29 0.26 -4.32
CA ALA A 319 -9.89 -0.73 -5.31
C ALA A 319 -9.19 -1.90 -4.59
N GLY A 320 -9.52 -3.14 -4.95
CA GLY A 320 -8.95 -4.31 -4.26
C GLY A 320 -9.94 -5.05 -3.38
N LEU A 321 -10.92 -4.35 -2.80
CA LEU A 321 -11.91 -4.94 -1.89
C LEU A 321 -13.20 -5.26 -2.63
N ALA A 322 -13.63 -6.52 -2.57
CA ALA A 322 -14.87 -6.98 -3.18
C ALA A 322 -15.57 -8.03 -2.30
N THR A 323 -16.88 -8.16 -2.48
CA THR A 323 -17.70 -9.13 -1.74
C THR A 323 -17.56 -10.52 -2.35
N ALA A 324 -17.60 -11.57 -1.52
CA ALA A 324 -17.48 -12.96 -2.00
C ALA A 324 -18.55 -13.37 -3.02
N VAL A 325 -19.73 -12.74 -2.97
CA VAL A 325 -20.90 -13.08 -3.82
C VAL A 325 -20.80 -12.55 -5.26
N ASN A 326 -19.86 -11.63 -5.52
CA ASN A 326 -19.75 -10.89 -6.79
C ASN A 326 -18.39 -11.13 -7.49
N ALA A 327 -17.77 -12.29 -7.30
CA ALA A 327 -16.45 -12.58 -7.87
C ALA A 327 -16.39 -12.48 -9.41
N GLU A 328 -17.50 -12.76 -10.11
CA GLU A 328 -17.59 -12.66 -11.58
C GLU A 328 -17.79 -11.22 -12.10
N SER A 329 -18.36 -10.31 -11.29
CA SER A 329 -18.45 -8.87 -11.62
C SER A 329 -17.26 -8.05 -11.08
N ALA A 330 -16.35 -8.68 -10.34
CA ALA A 330 -15.13 -8.08 -9.78
C ALA A 330 -14.02 -7.80 -10.82
N ALA A 331 -14.27 -8.04 -12.11
CA ALA A 331 -13.32 -7.79 -13.20
C ALA A 331 -12.94 -6.30 -13.36
N THR A 332 -13.74 -5.38 -12.82
CA THR A 332 -13.45 -3.95 -12.75
C THR A 332 -13.35 -3.53 -11.28
N ARG A 333 -12.21 -3.79 -10.64
CA ARG A 333 -11.87 -3.32 -9.28
C ARG A 333 -11.65 -1.80 -9.25
N THR A 334 -12.60 -1.04 -9.77
CA THR A 334 -12.60 0.39 -9.55
C THR A 334 -12.99 0.67 -8.11
N ALA A 335 -12.46 1.76 -7.55
CA ALA A 335 -12.86 2.20 -6.23
C ALA A 335 -14.24 2.86 -6.30
N TRP A 336 -15.08 2.66 -5.29
CA TRP A 336 -16.48 3.12 -5.31
C TRP A 336 -16.84 3.97 -4.10
N ILE A 337 -17.67 4.99 -4.33
CA ILE A 337 -18.33 5.74 -3.26
C ILE A 337 -19.83 5.51 -3.37
N ASN A 338 -20.42 4.88 -2.36
CA ASN A 338 -21.87 4.72 -2.25
C ASN A 338 -22.42 5.85 -1.38
N ALA A 339 -23.45 6.54 -1.87
CA ALA A 339 -24.04 7.68 -1.18
C ALA A 339 -25.56 7.71 -1.30
N LYS A 340 -26.20 8.52 -0.45
CA LYS A 340 -27.63 8.82 -0.46
C LYS A 340 -27.84 10.33 -0.42
N VAL A 341 -28.79 10.83 -1.21
CA VAL A 341 -29.20 12.24 -1.22
C VAL A 341 -30.46 12.38 -0.36
N PRO A 342 -30.41 13.04 0.82
CA PRO A 342 -31.57 13.10 1.71
C PRO A 342 -32.78 13.81 1.11
N GLY A 343 -32.56 14.88 0.34
CA GLY A 343 -33.65 15.68 -0.24
C GLY A 343 -34.49 14.94 -1.29
N THR A 344 -33.93 13.92 -1.96
CA THR A 344 -34.60 13.14 -3.01
C THR A 344 -34.73 11.65 -2.66
N HIS A 345 -34.14 11.23 -1.54
CA HIS A 345 -33.97 9.84 -1.09
C HIS A 345 -33.32 8.89 -2.12
N ARG A 346 -32.59 9.42 -3.11
CA ARG A 346 -31.94 8.61 -4.14
C ARG A 346 -30.61 8.05 -3.66
N ALA A 347 -30.36 6.77 -3.96
CA ALA A 347 -29.08 6.10 -3.76
C ALA A 347 -28.20 6.23 -5.01
N LEU A 348 -26.94 6.59 -4.79
CA LEU A 348 -25.92 6.86 -5.81
C LEU A 348 -24.69 5.99 -5.58
N SER A 349 -24.02 5.60 -6.66
CA SER A 349 -22.72 4.91 -6.64
C SER A 349 -21.80 5.56 -7.65
N PHE A 350 -20.65 6.07 -7.20
CA PHE A 350 -19.65 6.76 -8.02
C PHE A 350 -18.43 5.87 -8.25
N ASP A 351 -18.01 5.69 -9.50
CA ASP A 351 -16.73 5.07 -9.84
C ASP A 351 -15.62 6.13 -9.72
N VAL A 352 -14.68 5.92 -8.79
CA VAL A 352 -13.55 6.81 -8.53
C VAL A 352 -12.20 6.12 -8.74
N GLY A 353 -12.15 4.98 -9.43
CA GLY A 353 -10.92 4.17 -9.57
C GLY A 353 -9.72 4.96 -10.11
N ASP A 354 -9.92 5.67 -11.22
CA ASP A 354 -8.86 6.49 -11.84
C ASP A 354 -8.48 7.70 -10.98
N VAL A 355 -9.41 8.24 -10.21
CA VAL A 355 -9.17 9.44 -9.37
C VAL A 355 -8.47 9.08 -8.06
N ALA A 356 -8.82 7.93 -7.48
CA ALA A 356 -8.18 7.43 -6.27
C ALA A 356 -6.74 6.98 -6.55
N ALA A 357 -6.48 6.43 -7.75
CA ALA A 357 -5.15 6.02 -8.18
C ALA A 357 -4.28 7.17 -8.72
N SER A 358 -4.85 8.34 -9.06
CA SER A 358 -4.11 9.41 -9.75
C SER A 358 -3.18 10.25 -8.88
N VAL A 359 -3.23 10.05 -7.57
CA VAL A 359 -2.31 10.69 -6.64
C VAL A 359 -1.70 9.57 -5.79
N LYS A 360 -0.53 9.08 -6.22
CA LYS A 360 0.31 8.23 -5.38
C LYS A 360 1.09 9.13 -4.42
N ALA A 361 1.29 8.67 -3.19
CA ALA A 361 2.03 9.44 -2.22
C ALA A 361 3.51 9.52 -2.59
N ARG A 362 4.12 10.69 -2.43
CA ARG A 362 5.57 10.84 -2.56
C ARG A 362 6.26 10.18 -1.37
N SER A 363 7.37 9.49 -1.61
CA SER A 363 8.32 9.19 -0.55
C SER A 363 9.07 10.48 -0.16
N HIS A 364 9.50 10.56 1.09
CA HIS A 364 10.20 11.74 1.61
C HIS A 364 11.53 12.01 0.91
N ALA A 365 11.68 13.24 0.42
CA ALA A 365 12.92 13.98 0.52
C ALA A 365 12.80 14.96 1.70
N ASP A 366 13.71 14.83 2.66
CA ASP A 366 14.11 15.79 3.69
C ASP A 366 13.06 16.85 4.09
N ASP A 367 12.34 16.59 5.18
CA ASP A 367 11.89 17.70 6.04
C ASP A 367 11.99 17.28 7.51
N ASP A 368 12.62 18.16 8.30
CA ASP A 368 12.99 18.00 9.70
C ASP A 368 11.72 17.94 10.56
N GLY A 369 11.17 16.73 10.72
CA GLY A 369 9.95 16.48 11.47
C GLY A 369 10.13 16.85 12.94
N SER A 370 9.53 17.95 13.37
CA SER A 370 9.45 18.30 14.79
C SER A 370 8.68 17.20 15.54
N GLU A 371 9.39 16.36 16.30
CA GLU A 371 8.79 15.29 17.08
C GLU A 371 7.77 15.84 18.08
N MET A 372 6.50 15.53 17.85
CA MET A 372 5.41 16.09 18.64
C MET A 372 5.17 15.33 19.95
N PHE A 373 5.99 14.36 20.38
CA PHE A 373 5.73 13.58 21.60
C PHE A 373 6.89 13.38 22.59
N GLN A 374 8.02 14.09 22.45
CA GLN A 374 9.03 14.09 23.52
C GLN A 374 8.65 15.05 24.65
N GLY A 375 8.39 14.48 25.85
CA GLY A 375 8.05 15.26 27.04
C GLY A 375 7.98 14.43 28.33
N SER A 376 9.14 14.19 28.93
CA SER A 376 9.41 13.97 30.37
C SER A 376 8.82 12.73 31.07
N ALA A 377 9.64 11.68 31.19
CA ALA A 377 9.72 10.84 32.39
C ALA A 377 11.19 10.74 32.82
N ASP A 378 11.75 11.85 33.34
CA ASP A 378 13.09 11.86 33.92
C ASP A 378 13.03 12.35 35.37
N THR A 379 13.08 11.41 36.30
CA THR A 379 13.53 11.65 37.68
C THR A 379 14.44 10.52 38.11
N SER A 380 15.73 10.75 37.90
CA SER A 380 16.89 10.27 38.69
C SER A 380 17.02 8.77 38.98
N SER A 381 17.99 8.12 38.34
CA SER A 381 19.10 7.52 39.10
C SER A 381 20.35 7.47 38.23
N SER A 382 21.40 8.10 38.74
CA SER A 382 22.75 8.12 38.22
C SER A 382 23.39 6.73 38.27
N ASP A 383 24.06 6.31 37.20
CA ASP A 383 25.40 5.76 37.36
C ASP A 383 26.26 5.94 36.10
N SER A 384 27.55 6.14 36.35
CA SER A 384 28.43 6.99 35.59
C SER A 384 29.04 6.37 34.33
N ALA A 385 29.12 7.18 33.27
CA ALA A 385 30.02 6.99 32.15
C ALA A 385 31.49 7.13 32.58
N VAL A 386 32.33 6.16 32.20
CA VAL A 386 33.78 6.34 32.15
C VAL A 386 34.14 6.78 30.74
N THR A 387 34.64 8.01 30.64
CA THR A 387 35.23 8.61 29.46
C THR A 387 36.60 8.00 29.15
N GLY A 388 36.88 7.77 27.87
CA GLY A 388 38.18 7.33 27.39
C GLY A 388 38.38 7.66 25.91
N SER A 389 38.83 8.88 25.62
CA SER A 389 39.31 9.32 24.31
C SER A 389 40.67 8.70 23.99
N VAL A 390 40.88 8.19 22.77
CA VAL A 390 42.16 8.12 22.03
C VAL A 390 41.84 7.71 20.59
N ALA A 391 41.96 8.60 19.61
CA ALA A 391 43.17 8.94 18.83
C ALA A 391 43.44 7.96 17.68
N ALA A 392 43.42 8.54 16.47
CA ALA A 392 43.65 7.94 15.17
C ALA A 392 45.01 7.24 15.04
N LEU A 393 45.06 6.19 14.21
CA LEU A 393 46.28 5.74 13.53
C LEU A 393 45.92 5.04 12.21
N SER A 394 46.41 5.64 11.13
CA SER A 394 46.41 5.13 9.76
C SER A 394 47.41 3.98 9.60
N VAL A 395 47.06 2.91 8.86
CA VAL A 395 48.04 2.10 8.10
C VAL A 395 47.41 1.58 6.80
N THR A 396 48.19 1.75 5.75
CA THR A 396 48.04 1.47 4.32
C THR A 396 48.03 -0.02 3.96
N ALA A 397 47.24 -0.33 2.92
CA ALA A 397 47.46 -1.25 1.79
C ALA A 397 48.22 -2.59 1.98
N PHE A 398 47.56 -3.70 1.62
CA PHE A 398 48.16 -4.76 0.79
C PHE A 398 47.08 -5.54 0.01
N GLN A 399 47.35 -5.75 -1.28
CA GLN A 399 46.55 -6.50 -2.26
C GLN A 399 47.33 -7.81 -2.62
N PRO A 400 46.83 -8.71 -3.50
CA PRO A 400 46.04 -9.92 -3.21
C PRO A 400 46.77 -11.24 -3.57
N ALA A 401 46.26 -12.42 -3.15
CA ALA A 401 46.51 -13.70 -3.82
C ALA A 401 45.51 -14.83 -3.45
N SER A 402 44.71 -15.22 -4.46
CA SER A 402 44.31 -16.57 -4.91
C SER A 402 43.80 -17.69 -3.95
N SER A 403 42.59 -18.16 -4.31
CA SER A 403 42.11 -19.55 -4.41
C SER A 403 42.00 -20.43 -3.15
N THR A 404 40.77 -20.74 -2.72
CA THR A 404 40.04 -22.02 -2.93
C THR A 404 38.88 -22.15 -1.93
N THR A 405 37.65 -22.36 -2.44
CA THR A 405 36.46 -23.00 -1.81
C THR A 405 36.24 -22.93 -0.29
N PRO A 406 35.09 -22.40 0.21
CA PRO A 406 34.63 -22.72 1.55
C PRO A 406 33.57 -23.84 1.52
N THR A 407 33.94 -24.96 2.12
CA THR A 407 33.01 -25.96 2.66
C THR A 407 32.75 -25.60 4.13
N SER A 408 31.50 -25.80 4.55
CA SER A 408 31.08 -26.12 5.92
C SER A 408 31.36 -25.11 7.05
N ALA A 409 30.28 -24.56 7.59
CA ALA A 409 30.21 -23.92 8.89
C ALA A 409 30.83 -24.77 10.02
N ALA A 410 31.59 -24.13 10.90
CA ALA A 410 31.88 -24.64 12.23
C ALA A 410 31.72 -23.49 13.24
N MET A 411 30.68 -23.59 14.07
CA MET A 411 30.48 -22.74 15.24
C MET A 411 31.56 -23.03 16.29
N ALA A 412 32.12 -21.98 16.88
CA ALA A 412 32.81 -22.05 18.16
C ALA A 412 32.12 -21.09 19.14
N SER A 413 31.54 -21.66 20.20
CA SER A 413 30.98 -20.98 21.35
C SER A 413 32.09 -20.37 22.22
N VAL A 414 32.11 -19.05 22.40
CA VAL A 414 32.69 -18.41 23.60
C VAL A 414 31.91 -17.14 23.89
N GLY A 415 31.38 -17.03 25.10
CA GLY A 415 30.74 -15.81 25.60
C GLY A 415 31.73 -14.64 25.60
N GLY A 416 31.35 -13.57 24.91
CA GLY A 416 32.03 -12.28 24.87
C GLY A 416 31.04 -11.28 24.30
N GLY A 417 30.93 -10.10 24.93
CA GLY A 417 29.93 -9.08 24.59
C GLY A 417 29.83 -8.84 23.08
N MET A 418 28.59 -8.88 22.58
CA MET A 418 28.28 -8.64 21.17
C MET A 418 28.70 -7.22 20.79
N VAL A 419 29.67 -7.12 19.89
CA VAL A 419 29.91 -5.90 19.12
C VAL A 419 28.77 -5.81 18.11
N PRO A 420 28.12 -4.64 17.91
CA PRO A 420 27.15 -4.47 16.84
C PRO A 420 27.77 -4.89 15.50
N MET A 421 27.17 -5.83 14.79
CA MET A 421 27.59 -6.17 13.42
C MET A 421 27.16 -5.02 12.50
N THR A 422 28.11 -4.46 11.75
CA THR A 422 27.83 -3.47 10.71
C THR A 422 27.26 -4.18 9.48
N GLY A 423 26.30 -3.57 8.79
CA GLY A 423 25.77 -4.13 7.55
C GLY A 423 26.81 -4.21 6.44
N ASP A 424 26.59 -5.12 5.49
CA ASP A 424 27.40 -5.22 4.28
C ASP A 424 26.84 -4.28 3.19
N PRO A 425 27.63 -3.36 2.60
CA PRO A 425 27.20 -2.49 1.51
C PRO A 425 26.93 -3.22 0.19
N HIS A 426 27.23 -4.51 0.09
CA HIS A 426 27.15 -5.27 -1.16
C HIS A 426 26.24 -6.49 -1.11
N ASP A 427 25.91 -6.99 0.09
CA ASP A 427 24.96 -8.08 0.28
C ASP A 427 23.54 -7.51 0.43
N PRO A 428 22.58 -7.88 -0.44
CA PRO A 428 21.20 -7.46 -0.27
C PRO A 428 20.54 -8.01 1.00
N ALA A 429 21.04 -9.13 1.56
CA ALA A 429 20.53 -9.69 2.81
C ALA A 429 21.20 -9.06 4.05
N GLU A 430 20.42 -8.73 5.07
CA GLU A 430 20.91 -8.06 6.27
C GLU A 430 21.48 -9.07 7.27
N SER A 431 22.80 -9.09 7.42
CA SER A 431 23.50 -9.96 8.37
C SER A 431 23.25 -9.57 9.85
N GLU A 432 22.94 -8.31 10.08
CA GLU A 432 22.76 -7.63 11.36
C GLU A 432 21.32 -7.71 11.91
N ARG A 433 20.42 -8.35 11.16
CA ARG A 433 18.99 -8.47 11.47
C ARG A 433 18.69 -9.26 12.75
N TYR A 434 17.54 -9.01 13.37
CA TYR A 434 17.03 -9.84 14.48
C TYR A 434 16.02 -10.89 14.02
N CYS A 435 15.29 -10.64 12.93
CA CYS A 435 14.36 -11.60 12.36
C CYS A 435 15.11 -12.71 11.60
N ALA A 436 14.73 -13.96 11.81
CA ALA A 436 15.56 -15.09 11.40
C ALA A 436 15.76 -15.20 9.88
N VAL A 437 14.67 -15.11 9.12
CA VAL A 437 14.67 -15.28 7.67
C VAL A 437 14.79 -13.89 7.03
N PRO A 438 15.87 -13.61 6.28
CA PRO A 438 16.15 -12.29 5.73
C PRO A 438 15.17 -11.93 4.61
N ARG A 439 15.09 -10.63 4.30
CA ARG A 439 14.59 -10.14 3.01
C ARG A 439 15.72 -10.18 1.98
N ASN A 440 15.34 -10.08 0.71
CA ASN A 440 16.22 -9.89 -0.46
C ASN A 440 17.31 -10.95 -0.68
N ASP A 441 17.31 -12.02 0.10
CA ASP A 441 18.12 -13.21 -0.11
C ASP A 441 17.46 -14.09 -1.18
N PRO A 442 18.12 -14.31 -2.33
CA PRO A 442 17.56 -15.08 -3.44
C PRO A 442 17.36 -16.55 -3.09
N GLY A 443 18.03 -17.06 -2.06
CA GLY A 443 17.85 -18.39 -1.50
C GLY A 443 16.71 -18.49 -0.47
N ASN A 444 15.96 -17.42 -0.22
CA ASN A 444 14.85 -17.35 0.73
C ASN A 444 13.62 -16.65 0.13
N GLN A 445 13.13 -17.15 -1.00
CA GLN A 445 11.88 -16.65 -1.58
C GLN A 445 10.66 -17.45 -1.10
N ALA A 446 9.65 -16.75 -0.58
CA ALA A 446 8.39 -17.34 -0.18
C ALA A 446 7.45 -17.49 -1.39
N PHE A 447 6.82 -18.66 -1.54
CA PHE A 447 5.76 -18.85 -2.53
C PHE A 447 4.46 -18.22 -2.03
N GLN A 448 3.84 -17.35 -2.83
CA GLN A 448 2.51 -16.83 -2.54
C GLN A 448 1.45 -17.82 -3.03
N PRO A 449 0.77 -18.56 -2.13
CA PRO A 449 -0.27 -19.50 -2.53
C PRO A 449 -1.51 -18.78 -3.06
N LYS A 450 -2.25 -19.49 -3.91
CA LYS A 450 -3.59 -19.09 -4.35
C LYS A 450 -4.60 -19.30 -3.22
N PRO A 451 -5.71 -18.53 -3.15
CA PRO A 451 -6.74 -18.69 -2.12
C PRO A 451 -7.21 -20.14 -1.91
N ARG A 452 -7.39 -20.90 -3.00
CA ARG A 452 -7.79 -22.32 -2.94
C ARG A 452 -6.72 -23.25 -2.38
N GLN A 453 -5.43 -22.94 -2.58
CA GLN A 453 -4.32 -23.70 -1.99
C GLN A 453 -4.28 -23.51 -0.47
N ILE A 454 -4.56 -22.29 0.02
CA ILE A 454 -4.71 -22.00 1.44
C ILE A 454 -5.90 -22.77 2.05
N GLU A 455 -7.08 -22.65 1.44
CA GLU A 455 -8.28 -23.36 1.91
C GLU A 455 -8.06 -24.87 1.97
N TRP A 456 -7.46 -25.45 0.92
CA TRP A 456 -7.06 -26.86 0.92
C TRP A 456 -6.11 -27.18 2.07
N ALA A 457 -5.06 -26.39 2.26
CA ALA A 457 -4.09 -26.65 3.32
C ALA A 457 -4.71 -26.57 4.72
N VAL A 458 -5.63 -25.62 4.94
CA VAL A 458 -6.39 -25.54 6.19
C VAL A 458 -7.30 -26.77 6.38
N ASP A 459 -8.06 -27.15 5.35
CA ASP A 459 -8.94 -28.34 5.37
C ASP A 459 -8.17 -29.63 5.70
N ARG A 460 -6.86 -29.70 5.36
CA ARG A 460 -5.96 -30.79 5.75
C ARG A 460 -5.39 -30.61 7.15
N ALA A 461 -4.90 -29.42 7.48
CA ALA A 461 -4.18 -29.13 8.72
C ALA A 461 -5.04 -29.39 9.97
N VAL A 462 -6.31 -28.97 9.95
CA VAL A 462 -7.24 -29.17 11.08
C VAL A 462 -7.55 -30.64 11.37
N LYS A 463 -7.14 -31.55 10.49
CA LYS A 463 -7.28 -33.00 10.62
C LYS A 463 -5.94 -33.73 10.74
N GLY A 464 -4.81 -33.03 10.76
CA GLY A 464 -3.49 -33.64 10.79
C GLY A 464 -3.09 -34.30 9.47
N GLN A 465 -3.58 -33.80 8.33
CA GLN A 465 -3.49 -34.48 7.04
C GLN A 465 -2.51 -33.85 6.04
N LEU A 466 -1.74 -32.82 6.43
CA LEU A 466 -0.65 -32.25 5.61
C LEU A 466 0.57 -33.18 5.60
N THR A 467 0.39 -34.32 4.92
CA THR A 467 1.31 -35.47 4.95
C THR A 467 2.19 -35.58 3.71
N GLU A 468 2.06 -34.66 2.76
CA GLU A 468 2.92 -34.59 1.59
C GLU A 468 4.37 -34.27 2.00
N THR A 469 5.31 -35.08 1.51
CA THR A 469 6.73 -34.89 1.81
C THR A 469 7.31 -33.80 0.94
N ARG A 470 7.94 -32.81 1.56
CA ARG A 470 8.85 -31.88 0.89
C ARG A 470 10.16 -32.62 0.64
N PRO A 471 10.60 -32.81 -0.62
CA PRO A 471 11.91 -33.38 -0.91
C PRO A 471 13.03 -32.46 -0.41
N ALA A 472 14.25 -32.99 -0.33
CA ALA A 472 15.43 -32.15 -0.11
C ALA A 472 15.55 -31.13 -1.25
N ASN A 473 15.96 -29.91 -0.91
CA ASN A 473 16.00 -28.76 -1.80
C ASN A 473 14.64 -28.42 -2.43
N TRP A 474 13.52 -28.64 -1.72
CA TRP A 474 12.20 -28.24 -2.20
C TRP A 474 12.20 -26.75 -2.56
N ARG A 475 11.83 -26.44 -3.81
CA ARG A 475 11.83 -25.08 -4.40
C ARG A 475 13.18 -24.35 -4.29
N GLY A 476 14.29 -25.03 -4.51
CA GLY A 476 15.61 -24.38 -4.59
C GLY A 476 16.10 -23.75 -3.26
N GLN A 477 15.43 -24.03 -2.14
CA GLN A 477 15.70 -23.39 -0.85
C GLN A 477 16.91 -24.00 -0.11
N GLY A 478 17.49 -25.10 -0.58
CA GLY A 478 18.61 -25.79 0.08
C GLY A 478 18.25 -26.42 1.44
N MET A 479 16.97 -26.65 1.73
CA MET A 479 16.51 -27.29 2.98
C MET A 479 16.49 -28.82 2.89
N ASP A 480 16.67 -29.52 4.02
CA ASP A 480 16.45 -30.96 4.12
C ASP A 480 14.98 -31.34 3.90
N ALA A 481 14.73 -32.61 3.54
CA ALA A 481 13.37 -33.11 3.41
C ALA A 481 12.60 -33.07 4.75
N TYR A 482 11.31 -32.71 4.72
CA TYR A 482 10.40 -32.73 5.87
C TYR A 482 8.94 -32.96 5.44
N VAL A 483 8.07 -33.16 6.42
CA VAL A 483 6.62 -33.21 6.23
C VAL A 483 6.01 -32.15 7.15
N PRO A 484 5.27 -31.15 6.62
CA PRO A 484 4.76 -30.03 7.42
C PRO A 484 4.03 -30.46 8.69
N GLN A 485 3.12 -31.44 8.61
CA GLN A 485 2.37 -31.89 9.78
C GLN A 485 3.20 -32.72 10.77
N VAL A 486 4.26 -33.40 10.33
CA VAL A 486 5.15 -34.14 11.25
C VAL A 486 6.01 -33.16 12.05
N GLU A 487 6.46 -32.10 11.38
CA GLU A 487 7.26 -31.05 12.00
C GLU A 487 6.43 -30.20 12.98
N PHE A 488 5.18 -29.90 12.58
CA PHE A 488 4.20 -29.14 13.35
C PHE A 488 2.92 -29.98 13.57
N PRO A 489 2.94 -30.94 14.51
CA PRO A 489 1.80 -31.82 14.79
C PRO A 489 0.58 -31.05 15.30
N LEU A 490 -0.60 -31.47 14.82
CA LEU A 490 -1.90 -31.01 15.30
C LEU A 490 -2.05 -31.30 16.80
N VAL A 491 -2.52 -30.31 17.55
CA VAL A 491 -2.94 -30.45 18.94
C VAL A 491 -4.46 -30.59 18.97
N ALA A 492 -4.95 -31.75 19.42
CA ALA A 492 -6.38 -32.02 19.49
C ALA A 492 -7.06 -31.14 20.56
N PRO A 493 -8.23 -30.55 20.26
CA PRO A 493 -9.02 -29.82 21.26
C PRO A 493 -9.52 -30.72 22.40
N THR A 494 -9.36 -30.24 23.63
CA THR A 494 -9.91 -30.85 24.85
C THR A 494 -11.44 -30.80 24.79
N GLY A 495 -12.10 -31.90 25.19
CA GLY A 495 -13.55 -32.09 25.05
C GLY A 495 -13.97 -32.86 23.79
N GLY A 496 -13.04 -33.15 22.88
CA GLY A 496 -13.32 -33.79 21.60
C GLY A 496 -13.81 -32.80 20.54
N GLY A 497 -14.16 -33.30 19.35
CA GLY A 497 -14.49 -32.47 18.19
C GLY A 497 -13.27 -32.15 17.31
N GLY A 498 -13.26 -30.99 16.67
CA GLY A 498 -12.18 -30.57 15.77
C GLY A 498 -12.27 -29.07 15.47
N ILE A 499 -11.17 -28.49 14.99
CA ILE A 499 -11.10 -27.06 14.68
C ILE A 499 -11.86 -26.80 13.37
N PRO A 500 -12.89 -25.93 13.35
CA PRO A 500 -13.57 -25.57 12.11
C PRO A 500 -12.58 -24.86 11.17
N PRO A 501 -12.48 -25.26 9.89
CA PRO A 501 -11.58 -24.61 8.92
C PRO A 501 -11.73 -23.09 8.87
N GLN A 502 -12.96 -22.59 9.02
CA GLN A 502 -13.30 -21.17 8.94
C GLN A 502 -12.74 -20.34 10.08
N ILE A 503 -12.47 -20.94 11.24
CA ILE A 503 -11.77 -20.24 12.33
C ILE A 503 -10.33 -19.99 11.94
N VAL A 504 -9.66 -21.00 11.41
CA VAL A 504 -8.29 -20.86 10.92
C VAL A 504 -8.26 -19.87 9.76
N LEU A 505 -9.12 -20.04 8.74
CA LEU A 505 -9.19 -19.13 7.60
C LEU A 505 -9.49 -17.68 8.01
N GLY A 506 -10.36 -17.48 9.01
CA GLY A 506 -10.64 -16.15 9.56
C GLY A 506 -9.42 -15.52 10.25
N VAL A 507 -8.63 -16.32 11.00
CA VAL A 507 -7.33 -15.89 11.54
C VAL A 507 -6.39 -15.51 10.39
N LEU A 508 -6.20 -16.38 9.39
CA LEU A 508 -5.29 -16.09 8.27
C LEU A 508 -5.72 -14.86 7.45
N MET A 509 -7.03 -14.64 7.27
CA MET A 509 -7.56 -13.42 6.64
C MET A 509 -7.26 -12.18 7.47
N GLN A 510 -7.36 -12.28 8.79
CA GLN A 510 -7.12 -11.16 9.68
C GLN A 510 -5.63 -10.84 9.82
N GLU A 511 -4.78 -11.86 9.86
CA GLU A 511 -3.33 -11.71 10.00
C GLU A 511 -2.65 -11.17 8.75
N SER A 512 -2.96 -11.73 7.58
CA SER A 512 -2.18 -11.49 6.37
C SER A 512 -3.02 -11.31 5.10
N ASN A 513 -4.34 -11.45 5.18
CA ASN A 513 -5.19 -11.56 3.99
C ASN A 513 -4.81 -12.77 3.09
N LEU A 514 -4.39 -13.88 3.73
CA LEU A 514 -3.90 -15.13 3.13
C LEU A 514 -2.53 -15.00 2.41
N TRP A 515 -1.73 -14.00 2.77
CA TRP A 515 -0.43 -13.77 2.15
C TRP A 515 0.71 -14.47 2.88
N GLN A 516 1.51 -15.23 2.15
CA GLN A 516 2.74 -15.84 2.63
C GLN A 516 3.97 -15.00 2.25
N ALA A 517 3.92 -14.36 1.09
CA ALA A 517 4.94 -13.46 0.58
C ALA A 517 4.49 -12.00 0.72
N ASP A 518 5.42 -11.07 0.52
CA ASP A 518 5.16 -9.64 0.62
C ASP A 518 4.17 -9.13 -0.44
N LYS A 519 3.82 -7.83 -0.34
CA LYS A 519 2.78 -7.22 -1.17
C LYS A 519 3.06 -7.15 -2.67
N TYR A 520 4.32 -7.32 -3.05
CA TYR A 520 4.74 -7.26 -4.43
C TYR A 520 4.64 -8.63 -5.12
N THR A 521 4.37 -9.68 -4.35
CA THR A 521 4.31 -11.06 -4.84
C THR A 521 2.87 -11.50 -5.07
N GLN A 522 2.50 -11.79 -6.32
CA GLN A 522 1.15 -12.23 -6.66
C GLN A 522 0.94 -13.74 -6.50
N PRO A 523 -0.31 -14.23 -6.34
CA PRO A 523 -0.62 -15.66 -6.24
C PRO A 523 -0.02 -16.52 -7.36
N GLY A 524 0.75 -17.53 -7.01
CA GLY A 524 1.52 -18.37 -7.93
C GLY A 524 2.94 -17.87 -8.21
N ASP A 525 3.34 -16.73 -7.66
CA ASP A 525 4.70 -16.16 -7.70
C ASP A 525 5.48 -16.43 -6.41
N THR A 526 6.76 -16.10 -6.43
CA THR A 526 7.68 -16.13 -5.30
C THR A 526 8.30 -14.75 -5.10
N GLY A 527 8.66 -14.41 -3.88
CA GLY A 527 9.31 -13.14 -3.57
C GLY A 527 9.73 -13.08 -2.11
N ASN A 528 9.87 -11.88 -1.54
CA ASN A 528 10.22 -11.77 -0.13
C ASN A 528 9.17 -12.43 0.78
N PRO A 529 9.57 -13.07 1.89
CA PRO A 529 8.63 -13.53 2.90
C PRO A 529 7.83 -12.36 3.46
N LEU A 530 6.55 -12.58 3.78
CA LEU A 530 5.77 -11.61 4.53
C LEU A 530 6.27 -11.55 5.97
N ILE A 531 6.67 -10.36 6.44
CA ILE A 531 7.19 -10.13 7.79
C ILE A 531 6.44 -8.96 8.43
N GLY A 532 6.02 -9.12 9.69
CA GLY A 532 5.22 -8.12 10.40
C GLY A 532 5.90 -6.76 10.57
N ASP A 533 7.20 -6.73 10.88
CA ASP A 533 8.07 -5.55 10.88
C ASP A 533 9.53 -5.98 11.00
N PHE A 534 10.21 -6.05 9.86
CA PHE A 534 11.57 -6.59 9.80
C PHE A 534 12.63 -5.68 10.41
N TYR A 535 12.47 -4.36 10.28
CA TYR A 535 13.48 -3.37 10.65
C TYR A 535 13.21 -2.72 12.02
N GLY A 536 12.03 -2.89 12.60
CA GLY A 536 11.68 -2.33 13.91
C GLY A 536 11.50 -0.81 13.89
N ASN A 537 11.06 -0.26 12.74
CA ASN A 537 10.99 1.17 12.52
C ASN A 537 9.90 1.79 13.40
N ARG A 538 10.29 2.39 14.54
CA ARG A 538 9.36 2.99 15.52
C ARG A 538 9.47 4.52 15.64
N GLY A 539 10.37 5.15 14.89
CA GLY A 539 10.54 6.59 14.82
C GLY A 539 9.56 7.30 13.87
N SER A 540 9.75 8.60 13.65
CA SER A 540 9.01 9.38 12.65
C SER A 540 9.46 9.10 11.21
N SER A 541 10.63 8.49 11.02
CA SER A 541 11.18 8.12 9.73
C SER A 541 11.24 6.61 9.57
N LEU A 542 10.69 6.12 8.47
CA LEU A 542 10.83 4.72 8.07
C LEU A 542 12.23 4.29 7.68
N TRP A 543 13.12 5.25 7.39
CA TRP A 543 14.49 4.93 7.03
C TRP A 543 15.36 4.64 8.26
N THR A 544 14.76 4.67 9.47
CA THR A 544 15.45 4.42 10.74
C THR A 544 15.29 2.97 11.15
N ILE A 545 16.40 2.22 11.17
CA ILE A 545 16.43 0.79 11.50
C ILE A 545 16.70 0.59 13.00
N ASP A 546 15.86 -0.20 13.68
CA ASP A 546 15.99 -0.61 15.08
C ASP A 546 15.59 -2.09 15.28
N TYR A 547 16.49 -3.01 14.91
CA TYR A 547 16.23 -4.46 14.97
C TYR A 547 15.76 -5.01 16.34
N PRO A 548 16.26 -4.54 17.50
CA PRO A 548 15.67 -4.89 18.81
C PRO A 548 14.15 -4.78 18.87
N ASP A 549 13.61 -3.83 18.12
CA ASP A 549 12.21 -3.47 18.07
C ASP A 549 11.42 -4.14 16.93
N ALA A 550 12.08 -4.94 16.09
CA ALA A 550 11.47 -5.70 15.00
C ALA A 550 10.39 -6.69 15.46
N ASP A 551 9.31 -6.82 14.69
CA ASP A 551 8.27 -7.82 14.88
C ASP A 551 8.38 -8.93 13.83
N CYS A 552 9.00 -10.03 14.24
CA CYS A 552 9.37 -11.13 13.34
C CYS A 552 8.23 -12.12 13.15
N GLY A 553 7.00 -11.63 12.92
CA GLY A 553 5.85 -12.44 12.54
C GLY A 553 5.92 -12.82 11.07
N TYR A 554 5.90 -14.11 10.73
CA TYR A 554 6.10 -14.57 9.35
C TYR A 554 4.85 -15.21 8.74
N GLY A 555 4.65 -14.95 7.44
CA GLY A 555 3.75 -15.69 6.56
C GLY A 555 2.26 -15.58 6.90
N VAL A 556 1.46 -16.54 6.41
CA VAL A 556 -0.01 -16.40 6.37
C VAL A 556 -0.66 -16.28 7.75
N GLY A 557 -0.08 -16.94 8.76
CA GLY A 557 -0.53 -16.90 10.15
C GLY A 557 0.20 -15.89 11.02
N GLN A 558 1.13 -15.10 10.47
CA GLN A 558 1.98 -14.15 11.19
C GLN A 558 2.63 -14.77 12.45
N ILE A 559 3.28 -15.92 12.28
CA ILE A 559 3.88 -16.67 13.39
C ILE A 559 5.10 -15.92 13.91
N THR A 560 5.10 -15.53 15.19
CA THR A 560 6.17 -14.73 15.82
C THR A 560 7.01 -15.52 16.83
N ASP A 561 6.41 -16.48 17.53
CA ASP A 561 7.07 -17.21 18.61
C ASP A 561 8.26 -18.04 18.12
N GLY A 562 9.44 -17.71 18.64
CA GLY A 562 10.70 -18.36 18.28
C GLY A 562 11.22 -18.04 16.88
N MET A 563 10.75 -16.96 16.24
CA MET A 563 11.14 -16.54 14.88
C MET A 563 12.24 -15.47 14.82
N ARG A 564 12.79 -15.08 15.98
CA ARG A 564 14.02 -14.28 16.07
C ARG A 564 15.26 -15.19 16.05
N LEU A 565 16.38 -14.65 15.57
CA LEU A 565 17.67 -15.34 15.64
C LEU A 565 18.01 -15.70 17.09
N ALA A 566 18.70 -16.84 17.28
CA ALA A 566 19.19 -17.24 18.59
C ALA A 566 20.16 -16.18 19.14
N GLY A 567 19.95 -15.74 20.39
CA GLY A 567 20.65 -14.62 21.02
C GLY A 567 19.93 -13.27 20.90
N HIS A 568 18.84 -13.19 20.14
CA HIS A 568 18.05 -11.99 19.92
C HIS A 568 16.57 -12.16 20.33
N GLU A 569 16.25 -13.23 21.08
CA GLU A 569 14.89 -13.55 21.50
C GLU A 569 14.26 -12.45 22.36
N LYS A 570 12.92 -12.34 22.31
CA LYS A 570 12.17 -11.57 23.32
C LYS A 570 12.24 -12.29 24.68
N PRO A 571 12.15 -11.58 25.82
CA PRO A 571 12.14 -12.20 27.14
C PRO A 571 11.09 -13.32 27.25
N GLY A 572 11.49 -14.49 27.77
CA GLY A 572 10.59 -15.64 27.94
C GLY A 572 10.34 -16.48 26.67
N VAL A 573 10.91 -16.10 25.52
CA VAL A 573 10.79 -16.84 24.25
C VAL A 573 12.09 -17.57 23.95
N THR A 574 12.01 -18.78 23.40
CA THR A 574 13.16 -19.55 22.91
C THR A 574 13.14 -19.58 21.38
N ALA A 575 14.27 -19.30 20.73
CA ALA A 575 14.36 -19.40 19.28
C ALA A 575 14.11 -20.84 18.80
N LEU A 576 13.31 -20.98 17.75
CA LEU A 576 13.25 -22.21 16.98
C LEU A 576 14.58 -22.41 16.24
N SER A 577 14.91 -23.65 15.90
CA SER A 577 16.04 -23.90 15.01
C SER A 577 15.86 -23.16 13.69
N TYR A 578 16.93 -22.62 13.12
CA TYR A 578 16.88 -21.87 11.86
C TYR A 578 16.15 -22.58 10.72
N ARG A 579 16.30 -23.91 10.64
CA ARG A 579 15.53 -24.75 9.71
C ARG A 579 14.01 -24.56 9.85
N LYS A 580 13.45 -24.73 11.05
CA LYS A 580 12.01 -24.54 11.33
C LYS A 580 11.55 -23.11 11.05
N GLN A 581 12.41 -22.13 11.32
CA GLN A 581 12.11 -20.73 11.01
C GLN A 581 11.95 -20.53 9.49
N ARG A 582 12.83 -21.13 8.68
CA ARG A 582 12.69 -21.13 7.21
C ARG A 582 11.46 -21.89 6.73
N GLU A 583 11.16 -23.06 7.31
CA GLU A 583 9.95 -23.82 6.96
C GLU A 583 8.68 -22.98 7.19
N ILE A 584 8.57 -22.29 8.33
CA ILE A 584 7.43 -21.38 8.64
C ILE A 584 7.38 -20.16 7.70
N ALA A 585 8.53 -19.58 7.35
CA ALA A 585 8.58 -18.36 6.55
C ALA A 585 8.41 -18.59 5.05
N LEU A 586 8.74 -19.77 4.54
CA LEU A 586 8.83 -20.04 3.09
C LEU A 586 7.82 -21.07 2.58
N ASP A 587 7.27 -21.93 3.47
CA ASP A 587 6.25 -22.92 3.16
C ASP A 587 4.94 -22.61 3.88
N TYR A 588 3.94 -22.17 3.11
CA TYR A 588 2.63 -21.81 3.64
C TYR A 588 1.93 -22.99 4.35
N GLU A 589 2.20 -24.25 3.97
CA GLU A 589 1.62 -25.41 4.67
C GLU A 589 2.23 -25.60 6.07
N ALA A 590 3.54 -25.38 6.22
CA ALA A 590 4.20 -25.42 7.52
C ALA A 590 3.73 -24.28 8.43
N ASN A 591 3.57 -23.08 7.85
CA ASN A 591 3.00 -21.93 8.54
C ASN A 591 1.58 -22.23 9.06
N ILE A 592 0.69 -22.75 8.19
CA ILE A 592 -0.68 -23.13 8.56
C ILE A 592 -0.69 -24.25 9.61
N ALA A 593 0.16 -25.26 9.48
CA ALA A 593 0.27 -26.34 10.47
C ALA A 593 0.67 -25.80 11.85
N MET A 594 1.59 -24.83 11.91
CA MET A 594 1.97 -24.14 13.13
C MET A 594 0.81 -23.28 13.70
N ALA A 595 0.10 -22.52 12.87
CA ALA A 595 -1.06 -21.73 13.28
C ALA A 595 -2.17 -22.62 13.90
N VAL A 596 -2.50 -23.74 13.23
CA VAL A 596 -3.48 -24.72 13.71
C VAL A 596 -3.04 -25.36 15.03
N ARG A 597 -1.75 -25.68 15.16
CA ARG A 597 -1.18 -26.18 16.42
C ARG A 597 -1.35 -25.16 17.55
N MET A 598 -1.03 -23.89 17.31
CA MET A 598 -1.17 -22.81 18.31
C MET A 598 -2.62 -22.62 18.73
N LEU A 599 -3.57 -22.64 17.79
CA LEU A 599 -5.01 -22.57 18.11
C LEU A 599 -5.46 -23.75 19.00
N GLY A 600 -5.04 -24.97 18.69
CA GLY A 600 -5.33 -26.14 19.52
C GLY A 600 -4.73 -26.03 20.93
N GLN A 601 -3.52 -25.48 21.05
CA GLN A 601 -2.88 -25.21 22.35
C GLN A 601 -3.65 -24.16 23.15
N LYS A 602 -4.05 -23.05 22.52
CA LYS A 602 -4.81 -21.98 23.17
C LYS A 602 -6.21 -22.42 23.60
N TRP A 603 -6.88 -23.23 22.79
CA TRP A 603 -8.15 -23.87 23.20
C TRP A 603 -7.96 -24.67 24.49
N ASN A 604 -6.94 -25.54 24.53
CA ASN A 604 -6.66 -26.39 25.69
C ASN A 604 -6.27 -25.58 26.92
N GLU A 605 -5.51 -24.51 26.75
CA GLU A 605 -5.13 -23.57 27.81
C GLU A 605 -6.38 -22.92 28.43
N LEU A 606 -7.30 -22.42 27.61
CA LEU A 606 -8.53 -21.76 28.06
C LEU A 606 -9.52 -22.71 28.72
N VAL A 607 -9.72 -23.90 28.14
CA VAL A 607 -10.60 -24.92 28.75
C VAL A 607 -10.07 -25.36 30.10
N ALA A 608 -8.75 -25.53 30.25
CA ALA A 608 -8.13 -25.85 31.53
C ALA A 608 -8.30 -24.73 32.57
N ALA A 609 -8.33 -23.48 32.12
CA ALA A 609 -8.60 -22.30 32.95
C ALA A 609 -10.09 -22.06 33.23
N GLY A 610 -11.02 -22.86 32.67
CA GLY A 610 -12.47 -22.66 32.82
C GLY A 610 -13.06 -21.55 31.96
N ILE A 611 -12.29 -20.98 31.04
CA ILE A 611 -12.71 -19.91 30.13
C ILE A 611 -13.35 -20.55 28.90
N THR A 612 -14.66 -20.81 28.97
CA THR A 612 -15.41 -21.47 27.90
C THR A 612 -16.53 -20.60 27.33
N MET A 613 -16.84 -20.81 26.06
CA MET A 613 -17.93 -20.14 25.36
C MET A 613 -19.08 -21.12 25.08
N ASN A 614 -20.32 -20.67 25.26
CA ASN A 614 -21.57 -21.42 25.10
C ASN A 614 -21.51 -22.84 25.69
N ASN A 615 -21.55 -23.87 24.85
CA ASN A 615 -21.53 -25.28 25.27
C ASN A 615 -20.13 -25.93 25.20
N ALA A 616 -19.07 -25.16 24.95
CA ALA A 616 -17.68 -25.62 24.85
C ALA A 616 -17.42 -26.75 23.83
N ASP A 617 -18.29 -26.89 22.82
CA ASP A 617 -18.10 -27.82 21.70
C ASP A 617 -17.14 -27.21 20.67
N SER A 618 -15.94 -27.79 20.54
CA SER A 618 -14.91 -27.28 19.63
C SER A 618 -15.32 -27.32 18.16
N SER A 619 -16.35 -28.08 17.77
CA SER A 619 -16.83 -28.12 16.39
C SER A 619 -17.66 -26.90 15.97
N ARG A 620 -17.88 -25.93 16.88
CA ARG A 620 -18.77 -24.77 16.69
C ARG A 620 -18.00 -23.47 16.56
N ILE A 621 -18.34 -22.65 15.57
CA ILE A 621 -17.64 -21.38 15.24
C ILE A 621 -17.54 -20.45 16.47
N GLU A 622 -18.67 -20.13 17.08
CA GLU A 622 -18.78 -19.15 18.17
C GLU A 622 -17.97 -19.55 19.41
N ASN A 623 -17.74 -20.85 19.61
CA ASN A 623 -17.02 -21.31 20.78
C ASN A 623 -15.52 -20.97 20.75
N TRP A 624 -14.99 -20.60 19.58
CA TRP A 624 -13.60 -20.18 19.41
C TRP A 624 -13.36 -18.70 19.72
N PHE A 625 -14.38 -17.91 20.04
CA PHE A 625 -14.25 -16.46 20.28
C PHE A 625 -13.13 -16.11 21.29
N ALA A 626 -13.12 -16.76 22.45
CA ALA A 626 -12.06 -16.60 23.45
C ALA A 626 -10.70 -17.14 22.99
N THR A 627 -10.70 -18.20 22.17
CA THR A 627 -9.45 -18.80 21.67
C THR A 627 -8.75 -17.88 20.70
N VAL A 628 -9.48 -17.26 19.77
CA VAL A 628 -8.89 -16.29 18.83
C VAL A 628 -8.51 -14.97 19.51
N TRP A 629 -9.19 -14.61 20.60
CA TRP A 629 -8.74 -13.52 21.50
C TRP A 629 -7.38 -13.87 22.13
N ALA A 630 -7.23 -15.05 22.72
CA ALA A 630 -5.98 -15.51 23.32
C ALA A 630 -4.88 -15.80 22.28
N TYR A 631 -5.23 -16.12 21.03
CA TYR A 631 -4.29 -16.23 19.93
C TYR A 631 -3.61 -14.87 19.67
N ASN A 632 -4.38 -13.78 19.71
CA ASN A 632 -3.89 -12.45 19.42
C ASN A 632 -3.09 -11.81 20.57
N THR A 633 -3.59 -11.86 21.82
CA THR A 633 -2.94 -11.18 22.96
C THR A 633 -2.42 -12.09 24.07
N GLY A 634 -2.67 -13.41 23.97
CA GLY A 634 -2.34 -14.37 25.03
C GLY A 634 -3.29 -14.31 26.24
N LEU A 635 -3.01 -15.15 27.24
CA LEU A 635 -3.63 -15.08 28.57
C LEU A 635 -2.75 -14.27 29.52
N GLN A 636 -3.37 -13.37 30.26
CA GLN A 636 -2.74 -12.44 31.17
C GLN A 636 -2.78 -12.92 32.63
N PRO A 637 -1.78 -12.59 33.46
CA PRO A 637 -0.58 -11.83 33.10
C PRO A 637 0.38 -12.69 32.25
N ASN A 638 0.74 -12.21 31.06
CA ASN A 638 1.72 -12.85 30.16
C ASN A 638 3.13 -12.32 30.45
N GLY A 639 4.19 -12.84 29.83
CA GLY A 639 5.56 -12.42 30.13
C GLY A 639 5.83 -10.90 30.14
N GLU A 640 5.09 -10.10 29.36
CA GLU A 640 5.18 -8.62 29.37
C GLU A 640 4.58 -8.02 30.65
N TYR A 641 3.44 -8.54 31.10
CA TYR A 641 2.73 -8.08 32.29
C TYR A 641 2.93 -8.99 33.52
N ASN A 642 3.88 -9.93 33.44
CA ASN A 642 4.14 -10.97 34.44
C ASN A 642 5.63 -11.06 34.77
N PRO A 643 6.18 -10.07 35.49
CA PRO A 643 7.59 -10.08 35.88
C PRO A 643 7.94 -11.24 36.82
N THR A 644 6.94 -11.91 37.41
CA THR A 644 7.14 -13.04 38.33
C THR A 644 7.28 -14.39 37.61
N GLY A 645 6.91 -14.46 36.33
CA GLY A 645 6.95 -15.69 35.54
C GLY A 645 5.94 -16.76 35.97
N CYS A 646 4.92 -16.43 36.77
CA CYS A 646 3.90 -17.39 37.20
C CYS A 646 2.93 -17.73 36.05
N SER A 647 2.14 -18.81 36.15
CA SER A 647 1.15 -19.15 35.12
C SER A 647 -0.23 -18.54 35.46
N PRO A 648 -0.92 -17.87 34.51
CA PRO A 648 -2.22 -17.22 34.76
C PRO A 648 -3.21 -18.11 35.52
N SER A 649 -3.70 -17.63 36.67
CA SER A 649 -4.68 -18.33 37.52
C SER A 649 -5.19 -17.43 38.65
N ASP A 650 -6.17 -17.89 39.42
CA ASP A 650 -6.61 -17.20 40.66
C ASP A 650 -5.49 -16.97 41.69
N THR A 651 -4.38 -17.70 41.57
CA THR A 651 -3.19 -17.55 42.44
C THR A 651 -2.04 -16.76 41.78
N CYS A 652 -2.19 -16.41 40.51
CA CYS A 652 -1.21 -15.68 39.70
C CYS A 652 -1.93 -14.61 38.89
N THR A 653 -1.91 -13.40 39.42
CA THR A 653 -2.66 -12.25 38.93
C THR A 653 -1.74 -11.10 38.57
N GLY A 654 -2.24 -10.12 37.81
CA GLY A 654 -1.61 -8.84 37.59
C GLY A 654 -1.54 -7.99 38.86
N GLU A 655 -1.03 -6.77 38.70
CA GLU A 655 -0.82 -5.82 39.80
C GLU A 655 -2.12 -5.52 40.57
N ASP A 656 -3.26 -5.44 39.85
CA ASP A 656 -4.57 -5.19 40.44
C ASP A 656 -5.33 -6.46 40.87
N GLY A 657 -4.68 -7.62 40.84
CA GLY A 657 -5.33 -8.89 41.22
C GLY A 657 -6.18 -9.53 40.12
N THR A 658 -6.05 -9.09 38.87
CA THR A 658 -6.81 -9.63 37.72
C THR A 658 -6.00 -10.64 36.91
N TRP A 659 -6.68 -11.51 36.14
CA TRP A 659 -6.05 -12.45 35.20
C TRP A 659 -7.03 -12.78 34.06
N GLY A 660 -6.56 -13.37 32.97
CA GLY A 660 -7.41 -13.83 31.86
C GLY A 660 -7.18 -13.13 30.52
N LEU A 661 -8.23 -12.98 29.73
CA LEU A 661 -8.20 -12.39 28.39
C LEU A 661 -8.02 -10.87 28.45
N GLY A 662 -7.02 -10.33 27.74
CA GLY A 662 -6.59 -8.92 27.82
C GLY A 662 -7.63 -7.88 27.35
N TRP A 663 -7.60 -6.66 27.91
CA TRP A 663 -8.63 -5.62 27.72
C TRP A 663 -8.79 -5.12 26.27
N ALA A 664 -7.71 -5.07 25.48
CA ALA A 664 -7.76 -4.58 24.11
C ALA A 664 -8.81 -5.27 23.24
N ASN A 665 -8.97 -6.58 23.38
CA ASN A 665 -9.90 -7.37 22.55
C ASN A 665 -11.30 -7.53 23.16
N ASN A 666 -11.58 -6.84 24.27
CA ASN A 666 -12.93 -6.83 24.84
C ASN A 666 -13.88 -6.03 23.93
N PRO A 667 -14.99 -6.62 23.43
CA PRO A 667 -15.93 -5.90 22.58
C PRO A 667 -16.46 -4.60 23.19
N ILE A 668 -16.54 -4.49 24.52
CA ILE A 668 -17.01 -3.28 25.20
C ILE A 668 -15.95 -2.16 25.26
N ASN A 669 -14.71 -2.44 24.84
CA ASN A 669 -13.61 -1.47 24.90
C ASN A 669 -13.95 -0.20 24.09
N PRO A 670 -13.87 1.00 24.69
CA PRO A 670 -14.16 2.27 24.02
C PRO A 670 -13.29 2.61 22.81
N ASN A 671 -12.24 1.84 22.53
CA ASN A 671 -11.49 1.92 21.28
C ASN A 671 -12.33 1.56 20.04
N TYR A 672 -13.45 0.87 20.23
CA TYR A 672 -14.35 0.43 19.17
C TYR A 672 -15.71 1.13 19.27
N PRO A 673 -16.34 1.55 18.16
CA PRO A 673 -17.65 2.16 18.20
C PRO A 673 -18.69 1.21 18.80
N ALA A 674 -19.48 1.70 19.77
CA ALA A 674 -20.57 0.91 20.37
C ALA A 674 -21.73 0.63 19.38
N SER A 675 -21.81 1.40 18.29
CA SER A 675 -22.85 1.32 17.26
C SER A 675 -22.52 0.35 16.12
N ARG A 676 -21.39 -0.35 16.17
CA ARG A 676 -20.95 -1.25 15.09
C ARG A 676 -21.83 -2.50 15.02
N ALA A 677 -22.12 -2.93 13.80
CA ALA A 677 -22.68 -4.26 13.52
C ALA A 677 -21.55 -5.30 13.48
N PRO A 678 -21.83 -6.61 13.54
CA PRO A 678 -20.86 -7.66 13.22
C PRO A 678 -20.05 -7.36 11.95
N PHE A 679 -18.75 -7.67 12.00
CA PHE A 679 -17.82 -7.34 10.92
C PHE A 679 -18.20 -8.03 9.60
N LEU A 680 -18.28 -7.29 8.49
CA LEU A 680 -18.67 -7.77 7.14
C LEU A 680 -20.14 -8.22 7.02
N GLN A 681 -20.97 -7.91 8.00
CA GLN A 681 -22.41 -8.23 7.95
C GLN A 681 -23.03 -7.77 6.61
N GLY A 682 -23.87 -8.62 6.04
CA GLY A 682 -24.54 -8.33 4.76
C GLY A 682 -23.59 -8.29 3.56
N ASN A 683 -22.39 -8.87 3.69
CA ASN A 683 -21.28 -8.77 2.73
C ASN A 683 -20.81 -7.32 2.52
N HIS A 684 -20.68 -6.54 3.59
CA HIS A 684 -20.24 -5.15 3.49
C HIS A 684 -18.71 -5.05 3.44
N ALA A 685 -18.11 -5.19 2.24
CA ALA A 685 -16.65 -5.15 2.05
C ALA A 685 -15.98 -3.86 2.54
N ALA A 686 -16.73 -2.76 2.70
CA ALA A 686 -16.20 -1.51 3.25
C ALA A 686 -15.78 -1.63 4.72
N ASP A 687 -16.29 -2.62 5.46
CA ASP A 687 -15.82 -2.86 6.83
C ASP A 687 -14.34 -3.29 6.83
N ALA A 688 -13.89 -4.05 5.82
CA ALA A 688 -12.48 -4.39 5.65
C ALA A 688 -11.60 -3.18 5.30
N ALA A 689 -12.18 -2.05 4.87
CA ALA A 689 -11.49 -0.77 4.70
C ALA A 689 -11.36 0.03 6.01
N THR A 690 -12.13 -0.33 7.05
CA THR A 690 -12.10 0.30 8.38
C THR A 690 -12.08 -0.74 9.52
N PRO A 691 -11.18 -1.74 9.47
CA PRO A 691 -11.17 -2.85 10.43
C PRO A 691 -10.82 -2.41 11.86
N GLN A 692 -10.23 -1.22 12.04
CA GLN A 692 -9.94 -0.64 13.35
C GLN A 692 -11.18 -0.41 14.23
N TYR A 693 -12.39 -0.52 13.66
CA TYR A 693 -13.63 -0.39 14.41
C TYR A 693 -14.06 -1.67 15.13
N TRP A 694 -13.39 -2.81 14.92
CA TRP A 694 -13.71 -4.08 15.56
C TRP A 694 -12.51 -4.65 16.30
N SER A 695 -12.80 -5.38 17.39
CA SER A 695 -11.79 -6.18 18.07
C SER A 695 -11.30 -7.32 17.18
N TYR A 696 -10.11 -7.86 17.47
CA TYR A 696 -9.58 -9.01 16.76
C TYR A 696 -10.56 -10.20 16.67
N PRO A 697 -11.18 -10.69 17.76
CA PRO A 697 -12.10 -11.83 17.68
C PRO A 697 -13.33 -11.56 16.81
N GLU A 698 -13.92 -10.35 16.88
CA GLU A 698 -15.06 -9.98 16.02
C GLU A 698 -14.68 -10.00 14.53
N LYS A 699 -13.46 -9.55 14.18
CA LYS A 699 -12.97 -9.61 12.80
C LYS A 699 -12.84 -11.06 12.32
N VAL A 700 -12.29 -11.95 13.15
CA VAL A 700 -12.15 -13.38 12.80
C VAL A 700 -13.52 -14.06 12.66
N MET A 701 -14.46 -13.79 13.57
CA MET A 701 -15.84 -14.28 13.47
C MET A 701 -16.51 -13.78 12.19
N GLY A 702 -16.32 -12.49 11.87
CA GLY A 702 -16.80 -11.88 10.64
C GLY A 702 -16.26 -12.57 9.40
N TRP A 703 -14.94 -12.84 9.33
CA TRP A 703 -14.33 -13.60 8.23
C TRP A 703 -14.80 -15.06 8.13
N ALA A 704 -15.18 -15.67 9.26
CA ALA A 704 -15.75 -17.02 9.26
C ALA A 704 -17.19 -17.01 8.69
N ALA A 705 -17.98 -16.00 9.03
CA ALA A 705 -19.37 -15.84 8.65
C ALA A 705 -19.58 -15.27 7.23
N TRP A 706 -18.71 -14.35 6.83
CA TRP A 706 -18.73 -13.60 5.58
C TRP A 706 -17.33 -13.57 4.96
N GLY A 707 -17.24 -13.59 3.63
CA GLY A 707 -15.94 -13.62 2.92
C GLY A 707 -15.75 -12.44 1.97
N SER A 708 -14.55 -12.38 1.39
CA SER A 708 -14.18 -11.45 0.32
C SER A 708 -13.79 -12.18 -0.96
N ALA A 709 -13.54 -11.43 -2.03
CA ALA A 709 -12.95 -11.93 -3.26
C ALA A 709 -11.46 -11.56 -3.34
N LEU A 710 -10.62 -12.54 -3.65
CA LEU A 710 -9.16 -12.44 -3.67
C LEU A 710 -8.59 -12.71 -5.06
N VAL A 711 -7.40 -12.16 -5.34
CA VAL A 711 -6.65 -12.45 -6.58
C VAL A 711 -6.36 -13.96 -6.61
N GLN A 712 -6.65 -14.59 -7.74
CA GLN A 712 -6.26 -15.96 -8.03
C GLN A 712 -5.01 -16.00 -8.92
N THR A 713 -4.94 -15.10 -9.89
CA THR A 713 -3.82 -14.94 -10.84
C THR A 713 -3.82 -13.54 -11.41
N GLN A 714 -2.64 -12.98 -11.68
CA GLN A 714 -2.44 -11.70 -12.36
C GLN A 714 -1.34 -11.83 -13.42
N LYS A 715 -1.47 -11.11 -14.54
CA LYS A 715 -0.50 -11.16 -15.64
C LYS A 715 -0.31 -9.80 -16.26
N ALA A 716 0.86 -9.57 -16.86
CA ALA A 716 1.05 -8.45 -17.76
C ALA A 716 0.39 -8.73 -19.11
N ASP A 717 -0.25 -7.71 -19.68
CA ASP A 717 -0.79 -7.71 -21.04
C ASP A 717 -0.32 -6.47 -21.79
N ALA A 718 0.64 -6.64 -22.69
CA ALA A 718 1.20 -5.57 -23.52
C ALA A 718 0.19 -4.96 -24.50
N SER A 719 -0.87 -5.68 -24.88
CA SER A 719 -1.87 -5.19 -25.84
C SER A 719 -2.83 -4.19 -25.19
N THR A 720 -3.22 -4.46 -23.95
CA THR A 720 -4.07 -3.56 -23.15
C THR A 720 -3.27 -2.64 -22.25
N ARG A 721 -1.97 -2.91 -22.07
CA ARG A 721 -1.02 -2.16 -21.22
C ARG A 721 -1.49 -2.09 -19.78
N THR A 722 -1.97 -3.23 -19.31
CA THR A 722 -2.52 -3.41 -17.97
C THR A 722 -2.03 -4.73 -17.39
N ASN A 723 -2.21 -4.87 -16.07
CA ASN A 723 -1.94 -6.12 -15.38
C ASN A 723 -3.26 -6.77 -14.93
N PRO A 724 -4.08 -7.33 -15.85
CA PRO A 724 -5.39 -7.88 -15.49
C PRO A 724 -5.26 -9.02 -14.46
N ALA A 725 -6.17 -9.00 -13.49
CA ALA A 725 -6.25 -9.99 -12.43
C ALA A 725 -7.58 -10.76 -12.48
N ILE A 726 -7.52 -12.04 -12.17
CA ILE A 726 -8.67 -12.93 -12.05
C ILE A 726 -9.00 -13.08 -10.56
N TYR A 727 -10.28 -12.93 -10.21
CA TYR A 727 -10.77 -12.99 -8.84
C TYR A 727 -11.57 -14.26 -8.56
N VAL A 728 -11.46 -14.75 -7.33
CA VAL A 728 -12.28 -15.86 -6.81
C VAL A 728 -12.75 -15.52 -5.40
N SER A 729 -13.82 -16.18 -4.93
CA SER A 729 -14.15 -16.15 -3.51
C SER A 729 -12.97 -16.70 -2.69
N SER A 730 -12.68 -16.03 -1.58
CA SER A 730 -11.62 -16.39 -0.62
C SER A 730 -11.65 -17.88 -0.21
N TYR A 731 -12.80 -18.39 0.26
CA TYR A 731 -13.02 -19.79 0.65
C TYR A 731 -14.52 -20.10 0.83
N ASN A 732 -14.89 -21.33 1.17
CA ASN A 732 -16.22 -21.70 1.61
C ASN A 732 -16.51 -21.14 3.01
N LEU A 733 -17.62 -20.43 3.15
CA LEU A 733 -18.03 -19.80 4.41
C LEU A 733 -18.65 -20.81 5.39
N ALA A 734 -18.68 -20.44 6.66
CA ALA A 734 -19.40 -21.22 7.67
C ALA A 734 -20.91 -21.20 7.40
N TRP A 735 -21.61 -22.21 7.91
CA TRP A 735 -23.05 -22.34 7.76
C TRP A 735 -23.76 -22.56 9.10
N TRP A 736 -25.02 -22.15 9.19
CA TRP A 736 -25.83 -22.22 10.40
C TRP A 736 -27.11 -23.05 10.15
N GLY A 737 -27.54 -23.83 11.14
CA GLY A 737 -28.80 -24.58 11.10
C GLY A 737 -30.04 -23.71 11.46
N GLY A 738 -31.25 -24.26 11.29
CA GLY A 738 -32.48 -23.59 11.78
C GLY A 738 -33.80 -23.82 11.02
N GLY A 739 -33.79 -24.37 9.80
CA GLY A 739 -35.02 -24.73 9.06
C GLY A 739 -35.88 -23.55 8.56
N ALA A 740 -35.99 -23.43 7.23
CA ALA A 740 -36.78 -22.45 6.47
C ALA A 740 -36.51 -20.95 6.71
N SER A 741 -36.39 -20.22 5.59
CA SER A 741 -36.38 -18.75 5.54
C SER A 741 -37.58 -18.17 6.32
N PRO A 742 -37.42 -17.11 7.13
CA PRO A 742 -36.26 -16.21 7.20
C PRO A 742 -35.38 -16.38 8.47
N ILE A 743 -35.17 -17.61 8.98
CA ILE A 743 -34.30 -17.88 10.15
C ILE A 743 -32.79 -18.14 9.83
N PRO A 744 -32.31 -18.41 8.59
CA PRO A 744 -30.86 -18.63 8.35
C PRO A 744 -29.95 -17.44 8.63
N GLU A 745 -30.42 -16.20 8.45
CA GLU A 745 -29.60 -15.00 8.64
C GLU A 745 -29.48 -14.63 10.12
N THR A 746 -30.53 -14.83 10.92
CA THR A 746 -30.54 -14.41 12.34
C THR A 746 -29.46 -15.12 13.16
N ASN A 747 -29.25 -16.43 12.98
CA ASN A 747 -28.20 -17.14 13.73
C ASN A 747 -26.80 -16.66 13.32
N ARG A 748 -26.58 -16.39 12.04
CA ARG A 748 -25.30 -15.83 11.54
C ARG A 748 -25.05 -14.42 12.06
N LEU A 749 -26.09 -13.58 12.13
CA LEU A 749 -26.00 -12.21 12.67
C LEU A 749 -25.59 -12.19 14.16
N HIS A 750 -25.81 -13.27 14.90
CA HIS A 750 -25.38 -13.42 16.30
C HIS A 750 -24.10 -14.28 16.43
N VAL A 751 -23.23 -14.30 15.42
CA VAL A 751 -21.92 -14.97 15.53
C VAL A 751 -21.07 -14.30 16.62
N ASP A 752 -21.18 -12.97 16.72
CA ASP A 752 -20.55 -12.20 17.79
C ASP A 752 -21.42 -12.20 19.06
N PRO A 753 -20.79 -12.18 20.24
CA PRO A 753 -21.49 -12.05 21.50
C PRO A 753 -22.07 -10.64 21.66
N PRO A 754 -23.16 -10.46 22.44
CA PRO A 754 -23.67 -9.14 22.80
C PRO A 754 -22.57 -8.26 23.43
N PHE A 755 -22.61 -6.96 23.15
CA PHE A 755 -21.58 -5.97 23.48
C PHE A 755 -21.03 -6.03 24.92
N GLY A 756 -21.90 -6.26 25.92
CA GLY A 756 -21.53 -6.29 27.34
C GLY A 756 -21.15 -7.66 27.92
N SER A 757 -21.03 -8.72 27.10
CA SER A 757 -20.95 -10.11 27.58
C SER A 757 -19.71 -10.42 28.43
N PHE A 758 -18.66 -9.60 28.33
CA PHE A 758 -17.37 -9.78 29.02
C PHE A 758 -17.08 -8.63 30.01
N CYS A 759 -18.12 -8.07 30.63
CA CYS A 759 -18.01 -6.89 31.47
C CYS A 759 -18.85 -7.01 32.73
N THR A 760 -18.21 -7.29 33.87
CA THR A 760 -18.85 -7.23 35.18
C THR A 760 -17.93 -6.59 36.22
N THR A 761 -18.53 -5.90 37.19
CA THR A 761 -17.77 -5.26 38.27
C THR A 761 -17.18 -6.27 39.23
N ALA A 762 -17.78 -7.47 39.33
CA ALA A 762 -17.37 -8.53 40.23
C ALA A 762 -16.22 -9.37 39.67
N ASP A 763 -16.17 -9.60 38.36
CA ASP A 763 -15.23 -10.56 37.76
C ASP A 763 -14.00 -9.87 37.16
N ASN A 764 -14.16 -8.70 36.52
CA ASN A 764 -13.04 -8.03 35.84
C ASN A 764 -13.01 -6.50 36.02
N TYR A 765 -13.65 -5.97 37.06
CA TYR A 765 -13.68 -4.53 37.34
C TYR A 765 -14.22 -3.69 36.16
N CYS A 766 -15.13 -4.27 35.37
CA CYS A 766 -15.74 -3.64 34.21
C CYS A 766 -17.20 -3.29 34.50
N ASP A 767 -17.57 -2.02 34.34
CA ASP A 767 -18.95 -1.55 34.51
C ASP A 767 -19.51 -1.07 33.15
N PRO A 768 -20.48 -1.79 32.55
CA PRO A 768 -21.04 -1.39 31.25
C PRO A 768 -21.83 -0.07 31.31
N LEU A 769 -22.16 0.42 32.50
CA LEU A 769 -22.87 1.69 32.73
C LEU A 769 -21.92 2.83 33.10
N ALA A 770 -20.64 2.57 33.32
CA ALA A 770 -19.66 3.61 33.59
C ALA A 770 -19.32 4.40 32.32
N SER A 771 -18.85 5.64 32.49
CA SER A 771 -18.47 6.54 31.40
C SER A 771 -17.38 5.95 30.49
N SER A 772 -16.42 5.24 31.09
CA SER A 772 -15.53 4.30 30.42
C SER A 772 -15.64 2.97 31.17
N PRO A 773 -15.88 1.82 30.51
CA PRO A 773 -16.27 0.61 31.22
C PRO A 773 -15.18 0.00 32.11
N CYS A 774 -13.89 0.10 31.76
CA CYS A 774 -12.83 -0.40 32.64
C CYS A 774 -12.58 0.59 33.80
N ALA A 775 -12.85 0.15 35.03
CA ALA A 775 -12.70 1.00 36.21
C ALA A 775 -11.24 1.17 36.67
N LEU A 776 -10.34 0.29 36.21
CA LEU A 776 -8.92 0.29 36.57
C LEU A 776 -8.13 1.21 35.65
N THR A 777 -7.29 2.07 36.23
CA THR A 777 -6.39 2.94 35.46
C THR A 777 -5.27 2.19 34.77
N SER A 778 -4.92 0.99 35.25
CA SER A 778 -3.94 0.07 34.65
C SER A 778 -4.45 -0.60 33.36
N LEU A 779 -5.75 -0.47 33.06
CA LEU A 779 -6.44 -1.18 31.98
C LEU A 779 -6.41 -2.72 32.11
N GLN A 780 -6.16 -3.24 33.31
CA GLN A 780 -6.12 -4.69 33.58
C GLN A 780 -7.51 -5.30 33.81
N CYS A 781 -8.56 -4.83 33.10
CA CYS A 781 -9.93 -5.38 33.19
C CYS A 781 -10.07 -6.72 32.42
N TRP A 782 -9.24 -7.70 32.78
CA TRP A 782 -9.06 -8.96 32.08
C TRP A 782 -10.16 -9.97 32.40
N TRP A 783 -10.66 -10.68 31.38
CA TRP A 783 -11.81 -11.56 31.51
C TRP A 783 -11.43 -13.04 31.66
N HIS A 784 -12.00 -13.74 32.65
CA HIS A 784 -11.68 -15.15 32.91
C HIS A 784 -12.89 -16.03 33.30
N GLN A 785 -14.13 -15.58 33.03
CA GLN A 785 -15.34 -16.37 33.33
C GLN A 785 -15.92 -17.05 32.08
N PRO A 786 -16.70 -18.13 32.22
CA PRO A 786 -17.46 -18.70 31.11
C PRO A 786 -18.58 -17.74 30.65
N VAL A 787 -18.86 -17.73 29.35
CA VAL A 787 -19.90 -16.86 28.75
C VAL A 787 -20.82 -17.68 27.84
N THR A 788 -22.12 -17.41 27.89
CA THR A 788 -23.13 -18.06 27.03
C THR A 788 -24.08 -17.01 26.45
N TRP A 789 -24.14 -16.90 25.13
CA TRP A 789 -25.12 -16.07 24.42
C TRP A 789 -25.99 -16.89 23.46
N LYS A 790 -25.55 -18.10 23.10
CA LYS A 790 -26.33 -19.09 22.35
C LYS A 790 -26.59 -20.32 23.24
N PRO A 791 -27.65 -20.31 24.06
CA PRO A 791 -27.93 -21.41 24.98
C PRO A 791 -28.25 -22.74 24.28
N ASP A 792 -28.73 -22.68 23.03
CA ASP A 792 -28.99 -23.84 22.16
C ASP A 792 -27.90 -24.02 21.08
N CYS A 793 -26.63 -23.77 21.43
CA CYS A 793 -25.49 -23.78 20.50
C CYS A 793 -25.38 -25.05 19.65
N SER A 794 -25.90 -26.20 20.10
CA SER A 794 -25.99 -27.42 19.28
C SER A 794 -26.73 -27.22 17.94
N THR A 795 -27.64 -26.24 17.87
CA THR A 795 -28.48 -25.91 16.70
C THR A 795 -28.29 -24.49 16.20
N SER A 796 -28.00 -23.52 17.07
CA SER A 796 -27.88 -22.11 16.72
C SER A 796 -26.45 -21.63 16.44
N CYS A 797 -25.42 -22.38 16.84
CA CYS A 797 -24.04 -22.08 16.49
C CYS A 797 -23.68 -22.57 15.07
N GLY A 798 -22.68 -21.91 14.49
CA GLY A 798 -22.18 -22.18 13.15
C GLY A 798 -21.34 -23.44 13.09
N TYR A 799 -21.32 -24.04 11.91
CA TYR A 799 -20.51 -25.19 11.56
C TYR A 799 -19.49 -24.78 10.51
N GLY A 800 -18.33 -25.44 10.57
CA GLY A 800 -17.36 -25.34 9.49
C GLY A 800 -17.89 -25.96 8.19
N ALA A 801 -17.34 -25.49 7.07
CA ALA A 801 -17.56 -26.05 5.74
C ALA A 801 -16.22 -26.55 5.18
N GLU A 802 -16.18 -27.79 4.72
CA GLU A 802 -15.00 -28.34 4.05
C GLU A 802 -15.24 -28.33 2.54
N ARG A 803 -14.31 -27.74 1.78
CA ARG A 803 -14.34 -27.80 0.31
C ARG A 803 -13.61 -29.03 -0.19
N PHE A 804 -12.53 -29.42 0.48
CA PHE A 804 -11.58 -30.42 0.00
C PHE A 804 -11.58 -31.70 0.83
N PRO A 805 -12.61 -32.58 0.73
CA PRO A 805 -12.69 -33.80 1.51
C PRO A 805 -11.58 -34.82 1.20
N TRP A 806 -11.11 -35.52 2.24
CA TRP A 806 -10.18 -36.65 2.12
C TRP A 806 -10.92 -37.95 1.73
N PRO A 807 -10.32 -38.86 0.93
CA PRO A 807 -9.01 -38.79 0.26
C PRO A 807 -9.03 -38.14 -1.13
N THR A 808 -10.19 -37.68 -1.60
CA THR A 808 -10.36 -37.11 -2.95
C THR A 808 -9.37 -35.99 -3.23
N TYR A 809 -9.15 -35.12 -2.24
CA TYR A 809 -8.22 -33.99 -2.32
C TYR A 809 -7.02 -34.19 -1.39
N SER A 810 -6.31 -35.30 -1.59
CA SER A 810 -5.19 -35.71 -0.73
C SER A 810 -3.87 -34.99 -1.03
N THR A 811 -3.77 -34.27 -2.14
CA THR A 811 -2.54 -33.62 -2.61
C THR A 811 -2.76 -32.15 -2.93
N GLU A 812 -1.72 -31.31 -2.85
CA GLU A 812 -1.83 -29.88 -3.19
C GLU A 812 -2.39 -29.69 -4.61
N ALA A 813 -1.91 -30.50 -5.57
CA ALA A 813 -2.33 -30.45 -6.97
C ALA A 813 -3.84 -30.58 -7.16
N SER A 814 -4.53 -31.33 -6.29
CA SER A 814 -5.97 -31.52 -6.35
C SER A 814 -6.76 -30.23 -6.06
N SER A 815 -6.15 -29.26 -5.35
CA SER A 815 -6.75 -27.94 -5.08
C SER A 815 -6.80 -27.04 -6.33
N THR A 816 -6.09 -27.43 -7.38
CA THR A 816 -6.01 -26.75 -8.67
C THR A 816 -6.89 -27.38 -9.76
N ASP A 817 -7.77 -28.32 -9.40
CA ASP A 817 -8.65 -29.02 -10.35
C ASP A 817 -9.58 -28.02 -11.10
N PRO A 818 -9.52 -27.96 -12.45
CA PRO A 818 -10.37 -27.09 -13.26
C PRO A 818 -11.88 -27.35 -13.08
N SER A 819 -12.29 -28.57 -12.70
CA SER A 819 -13.70 -28.92 -12.48
C SER A 819 -14.33 -28.19 -11.29
N LEU A 820 -13.54 -27.60 -10.41
CA LEU A 820 -13.98 -26.77 -9.28
C LEU A 820 -14.41 -25.36 -9.70
N GLY A 821 -14.85 -25.18 -10.96
CA GLY A 821 -15.16 -23.87 -11.53
C GLY A 821 -13.95 -22.94 -11.58
N ALA A 822 -12.73 -23.48 -11.55
CA ALA A 822 -11.54 -22.74 -11.94
C ALA A 822 -11.53 -22.70 -13.48
N PRO A 823 -11.61 -21.54 -14.15
CA PRO A 823 -11.52 -21.53 -15.60
C PRO A 823 -10.24 -22.27 -16.04
N SER A 824 -10.28 -22.93 -17.20
CA SER A 824 -9.21 -23.84 -17.66
C SER A 824 -7.82 -23.19 -17.77
N ASN A 825 -7.75 -21.86 -17.66
CA ASN A 825 -6.57 -21.00 -17.61
C ASN A 825 -6.05 -20.67 -16.19
N VAL A 826 -6.69 -21.12 -15.10
CA VAL A 826 -6.27 -20.91 -13.70
C VAL A 826 -5.01 -21.69 -13.31
N LEU A 827 -4.58 -22.61 -14.16
CA LEU A 827 -3.28 -23.29 -14.03
C LEU A 827 -2.09 -22.36 -14.31
N LEU A 828 -2.33 -21.12 -14.74
CA LEU A 828 -1.25 -20.16 -15.01
C LEU A 828 -0.77 -19.56 -13.68
N THR A 829 0.54 -19.49 -13.50
CA THR A 829 1.16 -18.69 -12.43
C THR A 829 1.00 -17.21 -12.74
N SER A 830 0.97 -16.37 -11.69
CA SER A 830 1.10 -14.93 -11.90
C SER A 830 2.50 -14.61 -12.39
N PHE A 831 2.58 -13.62 -13.30
CA PHE A 831 3.83 -13.13 -13.91
C PHE A 831 4.85 -14.24 -14.20
N PRO A 832 4.58 -15.12 -15.19
CA PRO A 832 5.37 -16.32 -15.39
C PRO A 832 6.83 -15.98 -15.70
N ALA A 833 7.76 -16.74 -15.12
CA ALA A 833 9.18 -16.61 -15.36
C ALA A 833 9.56 -16.78 -16.84
N ASN A 834 10.55 -16.01 -17.29
CA ASN A 834 11.17 -16.17 -18.60
C ASN A 834 12.44 -17.01 -18.50
N CYS A 835 12.33 -18.27 -18.90
CA CYS A 835 13.48 -19.17 -18.95
C CYS A 835 13.77 -19.63 -20.38
N THR A 836 13.40 -18.79 -21.35
CA THR A 836 13.72 -19.00 -22.76
C THR A 836 15.20 -18.73 -23.03
N PRO A 837 15.82 -19.38 -24.03
CA PRO A 837 17.20 -19.08 -24.39
C PRO A 837 17.38 -17.59 -24.73
N PRO A 838 18.50 -16.97 -24.35
CA PRO A 838 18.79 -15.59 -24.73
C PRO A 838 19.06 -15.52 -26.24
N PRO A 839 19.19 -14.31 -26.84
CA PRO A 839 19.56 -14.17 -28.23
C PRO A 839 20.83 -14.96 -28.59
N SER A 840 20.93 -15.44 -29.82
CA SER A 840 22.02 -16.33 -30.24
C SER A 840 23.40 -15.72 -30.04
N GLY A 841 24.32 -16.47 -29.42
CA GLY A 841 25.69 -16.03 -29.14
C GLY A 841 25.83 -15.07 -27.94
N VAL A 842 24.74 -14.83 -27.20
CA VAL A 842 24.78 -14.07 -25.94
C VAL A 842 25.30 -14.96 -24.80
N THR A 843 26.24 -14.43 -24.05
CA THR A 843 26.56 -14.94 -22.71
C THR A 843 25.89 -14.06 -21.67
N VAL A 844 25.09 -14.65 -20.79
CA VAL A 844 24.31 -13.93 -19.78
C VAL A 844 25.08 -13.85 -18.46
N VAL A 845 25.07 -12.66 -17.86
CA VAL A 845 25.32 -12.42 -16.43
C VAL A 845 23.97 -12.16 -15.80
N ASP A 846 23.56 -13.06 -14.92
CA ASP A 846 22.27 -13.03 -14.22
C ASP A 846 22.43 -12.31 -12.88
N ASP A 847 21.35 -11.79 -12.32
CA ASP A 847 21.37 -11.12 -11.00
C ASP A 847 21.60 -12.09 -9.83
N THR A 848 21.29 -13.38 -10.01
CA THR A 848 21.56 -14.40 -8.99
C THR A 848 22.10 -15.68 -9.59
N THR A 849 22.90 -16.44 -8.84
CA THR A 849 23.28 -17.82 -9.19
C THR A 849 22.40 -18.87 -8.51
N GLN A 850 21.47 -18.46 -7.64
CA GLN A 850 20.59 -19.39 -6.95
C GLN A 850 19.61 -20.07 -7.92
N GLU A 851 19.16 -21.27 -7.55
CA GLU A 851 18.08 -21.95 -8.27
C GLU A 851 16.74 -21.27 -7.99
N SER A 852 15.80 -21.39 -8.94
CA SER A 852 14.48 -20.78 -8.80
C SER A 852 13.67 -21.40 -7.65
N ALA A 853 12.96 -20.53 -6.92
CA ALA A 853 11.95 -20.92 -5.94
C ALA A 853 10.58 -21.31 -6.54
N ARG A 854 10.43 -21.19 -7.86
CA ARG A 854 9.22 -21.61 -8.59
C ARG A 854 9.04 -23.12 -8.54
N LYS A 855 7.86 -23.60 -8.96
CA LYS A 855 7.56 -25.03 -8.96
C LYS A 855 8.44 -25.74 -9.99
N ALA A 856 8.88 -26.96 -9.66
CA ALA A 856 9.66 -27.79 -10.58
C ALA A 856 8.95 -27.94 -11.94
N GLY A 857 9.66 -27.60 -13.02
CA GLY A 857 9.15 -27.66 -14.39
C GLY A 857 8.55 -26.36 -14.92
N GLU A 858 8.34 -25.32 -14.10
CA GLU A 858 7.89 -24.00 -14.57
C GLU A 858 9.00 -23.22 -15.28
N CYS A 859 10.23 -23.36 -14.78
CA CYS A 859 11.40 -22.71 -15.33
C CYS A 859 12.58 -23.70 -15.37
N THR A 860 13.18 -23.88 -16.54
CA THR A 860 14.48 -24.53 -16.66
C THR A 860 15.53 -23.44 -16.80
N ARG A 861 16.31 -23.24 -15.74
CA ARG A 861 17.31 -22.17 -15.65
C ARG A 861 18.30 -22.22 -16.83
N GLN A 862 18.55 -21.07 -17.43
CA GLN A 862 19.57 -20.89 -18.46
C GLN A 862 20.96 -20.69 -17.82
N PRO A 863 22.05 -21.04 -18.53
CA PRO A 863 23.40 -20.81 -18.02
C PRO A 863 23.70 -19.33 -17.78
N THR A 864 24.39 -19.04 -16.68
CA THR A 864 24.91 -17.71 -16.35
C THR A 864 26.43 -17.79 -16.14
N SER A 865 27.13 -16.70 -16.44
CA SER A 865 28.58 -16.54 -16.25
C SER A 865 28.86 -15.10 -15.82
N GLY A 866 29.89 -14.90 -14.99
CA GLY A 866 30.21 -13.58 -14.43
C GLY A 866 29.65 -13.41 -13.02
N SER A 867 29.41 -12.17 -12.62
CA SER A 867 28.89 -11.85 -11.29
C SER A 867 28.00 -10.61 -11.30
N PHE A 868 26.98 -10.61 -10.45
CA PHE A 868 26.19 -9.44 -10.10
C PHE A 868 26.46 -9.07 -8.64
N GLN A 869 26.46 -7.77 -8.33
CA GLN A 869 26.65 -7.25 -6.98
C GLN A 869 25.92 -5.91 -6.83
N PHE A 870 25.32 -5.69 -5.66
CA PHE A 870 24.80 -4.38 -5.28
C PHE A 870 25.86 -3.48 -4.64
N THR A 871 25.61 -2.19 -4.64
CA THR A 871 26.29 -1.19 -3.82
C THR A 871 25.23 -0.27 -3.21
N PHE A 872 25.09 -0.34 -1.89
CA PHE A 872 24.26 0.57 -1.10
C PHE A 872 25.12 1.75 -0.66
N ALA A 873 24.74 2.97 -1.07
CA ALA A 873 25.69 4.09 -1.09
C ALA A 873 26.08 4.63 0.28
N SER A 874 25.16 4.59 1.26
CA SER A 874 25.37 5.22 2.57
C SER A 874 24.82 4.35 3.69
N ALA A 875 25.60 4.24 4.77
CA ALA A 875 25.15 3.66 6.03
C ALA A 875 24.63 4.75 6.97
N ASP A 876 23.71 4.39 7.87
CA ASP A 876 23.27 5.22 8.99
C ASP A 876 24.35 5.28 10.10
N SER A 877 24.06 6.00 11.18
CA SER A 877 24.97 6.13 12.33
C SER A 877 25.26 4.82 13.06
N ASN A 878 24.41 3.81 12.88
CA ASN A 878 24.53 2.48 13.47
C ASN A 878 25.22 1.48 12.52
N GLY A 879 25.57 1.90 11.30
CA GLY A 879 26.19 1.06 10.29
C GLY A 879 25.20 0.20 9.49
N ASN A 880 23.89 0.49 9.54
CA ASN A 880 22.88 -0.17 8.71
C ASN A 880 22.70 0.59 7.39
N TYR A 881 22.09 -0.03 6.38
CA TYR A 881 21.88 0.58 5.07
C TYR A 881 20.39 0.80 4.78
N PRO A 882 19.86 2.02 4.99
CA PRO A 882 18.43 2.30 4.80
C PRO A 882 17.90 1.96 3.40
N ALA A 883 18.75 2.08 2.36
CA ALA A 883 18.39 1.70 0.99
C ALA A 883 17.91 0.23 0.84
N LYS A 884 18.28 -0.67 1.76
CA LYS A 884 17.80 -2.08 1.72
C LYS A 884 16.31 -2.22 2.06
N ILE A 885 15.72 -1.21 2.72
CA ILE A 885 14.30 -1.20 3.06
C ILE A 885 13.43 -1.23 1.79
N ASP A 886 13.85 -0.46 0.78
CA ASP A 886 13.24 -0.25 -0.54
C ASP A 886 13.65 -1.33 -1.57
N LEU A 887 14.61 -2.19 -1.23
CA LEU A 887 14.96 -3.30 -2.12
C LEU A 887 13.94 -4.44 -1.97
N HIS A 888 13.50 -4.95 -3.12
CA HIS A 888 12.57 -6.06 -3.24
C HIS A 888 13.06 -7.10 -4.26
N GLN A 889 12.59 -8.34 -4.13
CA GLN A 889 12.87 -9.43 -5.08
C GLN A 889 11.56 -10.09 -5.52
N GLY A 890 11.54 -10.59 -6.76
CA GLY A 890 10.41 -11.31 -7.35
C GLY A 890 10.85 -12.50 -8.18
N GLY A 891 9.99 -13.52 -8.26
CA GLY A 891 10.24 -14.77 -8.97
C GLY A 891 9.89 -14.74 -10.46
N GLY A 892 9.56 -13.57 -11.01
CA GLY A 892 9.35 -13.35 -12.45
C GLY A 892 10.67 -13.18 -13.20
N GLY A 893 10.69 -12.41 -14.30
CA GLY A 893 11.94 -12.03 -14.97
C GLY A 893 12.70 -13.20 -15.62
N TYR A 894 13.93 -12.96 -16.04
CA TYR A 894 14.82 -13.99 -16.57
C TYR A 894 15.19 -14.99 -15.49
N ASN A 895 15.27 -16.28 -15.83
CA ASN A 895 15.65 -17.34 -14.88
C ASN A 895 14.83 -17.40 -13.57
N ALA A 896 13.63 -16.81 -13.57
CA ALA A 896 12.69 -16.77 -12.45
C ALA A 896 13.23 -16.04 -11.21
N HIS A 897 13.99 -14.96 -11.43
CA HIS A 897 14.40 -14.04 -10.37
C HIS A 897 14.71 -12.65 -10.96
N PHE A 898 14.33 -11.59 -10.24
CA PHE A 898 14.83 -10.23 -10.47
C PHE A 898 14.67 -9.40 -9.18
N TYR A 899 15.43 -8.32 -9.08
CA TYR A 899 15.30 -7.31 -8.04
C TYR A 899 14.62 -6.05 -8.57
N PHE A 900 13.95 -5.29 -7.70
CA PHE A 900 13.48 -3.94 -8.02
C PHE A 900 13.45 -3.05 -6.77
N ALA A 901 13.39 -1.74 -7.00
CA ALA A 901 13.22 -0.70 -5.98
C ALA A 901 12.54 0.52 -6.60
N HIS A 902 12.23 1.56 -5.83
CA HIS A 902 11.67 2.79 -6.38
C HIS A 902 12.76 3.79 -6.79
N MET A 903 12.45 4.66 -7.76
CA MET A 903 13.31 5.77 -8.17
C MET A 903 13.50 6.78 -7.03
N GLN A 904 14.72 7.26 -6.81
CA GLN A 904 15.11 8.16 -5.72
C GLN A 904 15.76 9.44 -6.26
N LEU A 905 15.59 10.54 -5.52
CA LEU A 905 16.29 11.79 -5.80
C LEU A 905 17.79 11.63 -5.54
N GLY A 906 18.62 12.19 -6.42
CA GLY A 906 20.09 12.17 -6.23
C GLY A 906 20.57 12.90 -4.97
N SER A 907 19.74 13.78 -4.41
CA SER A 907 19.98 14.47 -3.14
C SER A 907 19.74 13.60 -1.90
N VAL A 908 19.24 12.36 -2.05
CA VAL A 908 18.97 11.42 -0.95
C VAL A 908 19.95 10.22 -1.01
N PRO A 909 21.21 10.37 -0.59
CA PRO A 909 22.22 9.31 -0.68
C PRO A 909 21.88 8.03 0.10
N SER A 910 21.02 8.10 1.11
CA SER A 910 20.61 6.97 1.96
C SER A 910 19.69 5.99 1.25
N GLY A 911 19.00 6.40 0.17
CA GLY A 911 18.12 5.55 -0.65
C GLY A 911 18.76 5.01 -1.93
N LYS A 912 20.03 5.36 -2.20
CA LYS A 912 20.71 4.98 -3.45
C LYS A 912 21.16 3.52 -3.46
N ILE A 913 20.68 2.80 -4.45
CA ILE A 913 21.04 1.42 -4.81
C ILE A 913 21.70 1.43 -6.19
N THR A 914 22.78 0.67 -6.37
CA THR A 914 23.40 0.43 -7.68
C THR A 914 23.68 -1.06 -7.84
N GLY A 915 23.10 -1.69 -8.85
CA GLY A 915 23.43 -3.06 -9.25
C GLY A 915 24.43 -3.06 -10.39
N THR A 916 25.44 -3.92 -10.33
CA THR A 916 26.51 -4.03 -11.34
C THR A 916 26.71 -5.47 -11.80
N TRP A 917 26.49 -5.71 -13.09
CA TRP A 917 26.84 -6.96 -13.78
C TRP A 917 28.25 -6.89 -14.33
N THR A 918 29.07 -7.90 -14.05
CA THR A 918 30.44 -8.03 -14.54
C THR A 918 30.58 -9.31 -15.35
N TYR A 919 31.03 -9.20 -16.60
CA TYR A 919 31.17 -10.35 -17.50
C TYR A 919 32.20 -11.40 -17.01
N GLY A 920 33.19 -10.96 -16.22
CA GLY A 920 34.17 -11.84 -15.56
C GLY A 920 35.36 -12.27 -16.42
N SER A 921 35.33 -12.01 -17.73
CA SER A 921 36.44 -12.29 -18.67
C SER A 921 36.77 -11.08 -19.53
N SER A 922 37.99 -11.02 -20.08
CA SER A 922 38.37 -9.92 -20.98
C SER A 922 37.83 -10.12 -22.40
N LEU A 923 37.21 -9.07 -22.95
CA LEU A 923 36.80 -8.94 -24.35
C LEU A 923 37.65 -7.90 -25.10
N THR A 924 38.95 -7.82 -24.78
CA THR A 924 39.89 -6.87 -25.40
C THR A 924 39.79 -6.84 -26.93
N ASN A 925 39.57 -5.64 -27.48
CA ASN A 925 39.43 -5.34 -28.90
C ASN A 925 38.31 -6.12 -29.60
N LYS A 926 37.19 -6.34 -28.91
CA LYS A 926 36.00 -6.98 -29.48
C LYS A 926 34.82 -6.02 -29.53
N TRP A 927 34.23 -5.91 -30.72
CA TRP A 927 32.91 -5.32 -30.86
C TRP A 927 31.90 -6.25 -30.20
N THR A 928 31.10 -5.70 -29.29
CA THR A 928 30.20 -6.48 -28.44
C THR A 928 28.87 -5.75 -28.38
N ARG A 929 27.78 -6.44 -28.74
CA ARG A 929 26.43 -5.96 -28.46
C ARG A 929 26.09 -6.27 -27.01
N VAL A 930 25.61 -5.26 -26.30
CA VAL A 930 25.19 -5.37 -24.89
C VAL A 930 23.68 -5.42 -24.84
N TRP A 931 23.14 -6.41 -24.15
CA TRP A 931 21.73 -6.67 -23.98
C TRP A 931 21.33 -6.52 -22.51
N VAL A 932 20.11 -6.07 -22.26
CA VAL A 932 19.46 -6.12 -20.96
C VAL A 932 18.17 -6.92 -21.10
N HIS A 933 17.86 -7.75 -20.10
CA HIS A 933 16.53 -8.34 -19.98
C HIS A 933 15.67 -7.42 -19.10
N LEU A 934 14.44 -7.20 -19.53
CA LEU A 934 13.46 -6.40 -18.82
C LEU A 934 12.31 -7.31 -18.38
N PRO A 935 11.93 -7.31 -17.08
CA PRO A 935 10.80 -8.08 -16.61
C PRO A 935 9.48 -7.51 -17.12
N ASP A 936 8.44 -8.36 -17.16
CA ASP A 936 7.09 -7.96 -17.58
C ASP A 936 6.35 -7.07 -16.56
N HIS A 937 6.88 -6.97 -15.34
CA HIS A 937 6.37 -6.12 -14.27
C HIS A 937 7.50 -5.57 -13.38
N ALA A 938 7.16 -4.57 -12.55
CA ALA A 938 8.06 -3.93 -11.58
C ALA A 938 9.33 -3.27 -12.18
N GLY A 939 9.33 -3.01 -13.48
CA GLY A 939 10.28 -2.12 -14.16
C GLY A 939 9.51 -1.04 -14.89
N TRP A 940 9.29 0.11 -14.26
CA TRP A 940 8.33 1.12 -14.73
C TRP A 940 8.96 2.42 -15.18
N THR A 941 10.19 2.69 -14.75
CA THR A 941 10.86 3.95 -15.06
C THR A 941 11.10 4.15 -16.55
N GLN A 942 10.97 5.41 -16.97
CA GLN A 942 11.21 5.86 -18.34
C GLN A 942 12.64 6.38 -18.55
N GLN A 943 13.41 6.49 -17.47
CA GLN A 943 14.73 7.14 -17.46
C GLN A 943 15.82 6.23 -16.86
N ALA A 944 15.71 4.91 -17.02
CA ALA A 944 16.70 3.96 -16.51
C ALA A 944 18.06 4.19 -17.19
N ALA A 945 19.05 4.60 -16.39
CA ALA A 945 20.39 4.97 -16.86
C ALA A 945 21.37 3.79 -16.73
N TYR A 946 21.60 3.08 -17.83
CA TYR A 946 22.57 1.99 -17.87
C TYR A 946 23.95 2.54 -18.20
N THR A 947 24.92 2.37 -17.31
CA THR A 947 26.33 2.71 -17.56
C THR A 947 27.12 1.46 -17.93
N ILE A 948 27.60 1.41 -19.17
CA ILE A 948 28.37 0.33 -19.76
C ILE A 948 29.86 0.65 -19.59
N GLY A 949 30.56 -0.09 -18.74
CA GLY A 949 32.01 -0.05 -18.64
C GLY A 949 32.66 -0.83 -19.79
N LEU A 950 33.50 -0.16 -20.58
CA LEU A 950 34.16 -0.72 -21.76
C LEU A 950 35.57 -1.25 -21.48
N GLY A 951 35.99 -1.25 -20.20
CA GLY A 951 37.33 -1.59 -19.75
C GLY A 951 38.20 -0.36 -19.48
N GLY A 952 39.07 -0.46 -18.46
CA GLY A 952 39.83 0.70 -17.96
C GLY A 952 38.90 1.73 -17.30
N SER A 953 39.07 3.01 -17.62
CA SER A 953 38.22 4.12 -17.15
C SER A 953 37.15 4.56 -18.17
N ASN A 954 36.99 3.82 -19.28
CA ASN A 954 36.06 4.19 -20.34
C ASN A 954 34.67 3.62 -20.05
N SER A 955 33.65 4.47 -20.16
CA SER A 955 32.26 4.07 -19.99
C SER A 955 31.33 4.88 -20.87
N GLU A 956 30.21 4.27 -21.24
CA GLU A 956 29.12 4.87 -22.00
C GLU A 956 27.84 4.77 -21.20
N THR A 957 26.94 5.76 -21.28
CA THR A 957 25.63 5.69 -20.64
C THR A 957 24.52 5.66 -21.69
N ARG A 958 23.50 4.82 -21.46
CA ARG A 958 22.32 4.68 -22.32
C ARG A 958 21.07 4.75 -21.46
N TYR A 959 20.13 5.60 -21.86
CA TYR A 959 18.83 5.71 -21.20
C TYR A 959 17.80 4.85 -21.93
N LEU A 960 17.05 4.06 -21.17
CA LEU A 960 16.11 3.11 -21.72
C LEU A 960 14.87 2.96 -20.84
N PRO A 961 13.64 3.10 -21.39
CA PRO A 961 12.41 2.84 -20.65
C PRO A 961 12.19 1.36 -20.37
N GLN A 962 11.86 1.02 -19.11
CA GLN A 962 11.66 -0.36 -18.66
C GLN A 962 10.21 -0.87 -18.77
N ARG A 963 9.20 0.01 -18.89
CA ARG A 963 7.76 -0.34 -18.86
C ARG A 963 7.29 -1.10 -20.11
N ARG A 964 7.63 -2.40 -20.22
CA ARG A 964 7.37 -3.23 -21.42
C ARG A 964 6.07 -4.04 -21.38
N TYR A 965 5.55 -4.39 -20.20
CA TYR A 965 4.44 -5.34 -20.03
C TYR A 965 4.70 -6.74 -20.66
N SER A 966 5.97 -7.09 -20.86
CA SER A 966 6.42 -8.38 -21.37
C SER A 966 7.88 -8.61 -21.00
N ASN A 967 8.27 -9.86 -20.79
CA ASN A 967 9.67 -10.23 -20.59
C ASN A 967 10.43 -10.14 -21.92
N GLU A 968 11.40 -9.23 -22.03
CA GLU A 968 12.02 -8.88 -23.32
C GLU A 968 13.54 -8.64 -23.18
N TRP A 969 14.31 -9.10 -24.17
CA TRP A 969 15.72 -8.74 -24.34
C TRP A 969 15.85 -7.50 -25.23
N VAL A 970 16.42 -6.41 -24.70
CA VAL A 970 16.60 -5.16 -25.43
C VAL A 970 18.09 -4.80 -25.54
N SER A 971 18.52 -4.33 -26.71
CA SER A 971 19.91 -3.91 -26.94
C SER A 971 20.15 -2.51 -26.36
N LEU A 972 21.23 -2.34 -25.60
CA LEU A 972 21.77 -1.03 -25.22
C LEU A 972 22.67 -0.43 -26.31
N GLY A 973 23.06 -1.23 -27.30
CA GLY A 973 23.91 -0.82 -28.42
C GLY A 973 25.13 -1.72 -28.60
N VAL A 974 25.97 -1.37 -29.57
CA VAL A 974 27.20 -2.10 -29.90
C VAL A 974 28.44 -1.28 -29.60
N PHE A 975 29.36 -1.84 -28.80
CA PHE A 975 30.52 -1.13 -28.27
C PHE A 975 31.83 -1.84 -28.57
N LEU A 976 32.91 -1.09 -28.76
CA LEU A 976 34.25 -1.65 -28.76
C LEU A 976 34.73 -1.83 -27.32
N VAL A 977 34.79 -3.07 -26.86
CA VAL A 977 35.24 -3.41 -25.51
C VAL A 977 36.76 -3.60 -25.50
N ASN A 978 37.43 -3.03 -24.51
CA ASN A 978 38.86 -3.12 -24.27
C ASN A 978 39.18 -3.52 -22.82
N GLY A 979 38.74 -4.72 -22.43
CA GLY A 979 38.95 -5.27 -21.09
C GLY A 979 37.77 -6.13 -20.67
N THR A 980 37.56 -6.26 -19.36
CA THR A 980 36.36 -6.90 -18.82
C THR A 980 35.23 -5.87 -18.78
N PRO A 981 34.13 -6.06 -19.54
CA PRO A 981 33.03 -5.12 -19.54
C PRO A 981 32.15 -5.28 -18.29
N THR A 982 31.50 -4.19 -17.92
CA THR A 982 30.50 -4.12 -16.86
C THR A 982 29.27 -3.38 -17.34
N VAL A 983 28.11 -3.62 -16.72
CA VAL A 983 26.92 -2.78 -16.85
C VAL A 983 26.46 -2.43 -15.44
N SER A 984 26.18 -1.17 -15.16
CA SER A 984 25.64 -0.72 -13.88
C SER A 984 24.34 0.03 -14.09
N LEU A 985 23.41 -0.14 -13.16
CA LEU A 985 22.11 0.53 -13.13
C LEU A 985 21.84 1.02 -11.70
N SER A 986 21.39 2.27 -11.55
CA SER A 986 21.06 2.86 -10.26
C SER A 986 19.64 3.40 -10.24
N ASN A 987 18.98 3.33 -9.09
CA ASN A 987 17.65 3.90 -8.87
C ASN A 987 17.65 5.43 -8.71
N VAL A 988 18.73 6.12 -9.06
CA VAL A 988 18.81 7.57 -8.92
C VAL A 988 18.29 8.26 -10.17
N MET A 989 17.39 9.22 -9.99
CA MET A 989 16.89 10.06 -11.06
C MET A 989 17.98 10.94 -11.67
N THR A 990 17.77 11.34 -12.91
CA THR A 990 18.69 12.21 -13.66
C THR A 990 18.68 13.66 -13.18
N THR A 991 17.59 14.10 -12.54
CA THR A 991 17.40 15.46 -11.99
C THR A 991 17.63 15.51 -10.48
N ALA A 992 18.05 16.68 -10.00
CA ALA A 992 18.07 17.00 -8.57
C ALA A 992 16.67 17.32 -8.00
N ASP A 993 15.70 17.59 -8.87
CA ASP A 993 14.30 17.86 -8.53
C ASP A 993 13.39 16.75 -9.09
N ASP A 994 12.16 16.65 -8.60
CA ASP A 994 11.15 15.69 -9.09
C ASP A 994 10.03 16.40 -9.87
N PRO A 995 10.28 16.87 -11.10
CA PRO A 995 9.32 17.69 -11.85
C PRO A 995 8.04 16.94 -12.21
N ASN A 996 8.10 15.61 -12.31
CA ASN A 996 6.97 14.76 -12.69
C ASN A 996 6.36 14.03 -11.48
N GLY A 997 6.96 14.10 -10.30
CA GLY A 997 6.44 13.42 -9.10
C GLY A 997 6.68 11.91 -9.12
N ILE A 998 7.76 11.41 -9.73
CA ILE A 998 8.02 9.96 -9.87
C ILE A 998 8.91 9.38 -8.77
N ALA A 999 9.52 10.21 -7.92
CA ALA A 999 10.38 9.74 -6.83
C ALA A 999 9.55 8.98 -5.79
N GLY A 1000 10.01 7.78 -5.42
CA GLY A 1000 9.30 6.85 -4.54
C GLY A 1000 8.06 6.21 -5.17
N ILE A 1001 7.85 6.38 -6.49
CA ILE A 1001 6.63 5.94 -7.17
C ILE A 1001 6.92 5.01 -8.35
N GLU A 1002 7.83 5.39 -9.26
CA GLU A 1002 8.18 4.50 -10.37
C GLU A 1002 9.25 3.49 -9.96
N ASP A 1003 9.02 2.23 -10.31
CA ASP A 1003 9.96 1.14 -10.05
C ASP A 1003 11.08 1.10 -11.09
N ILE A 1004 12.24 0.64 -10.64
CA ILE A 1004 13.38 0.27 -11.48
C ILE A 1004 13.80 -1.16 -11.16
N ALA A 1005 13.99 -1.98 -12.20
CA ALA A 1005 14.31 -3.39 -12.07
C ALA A 1005 15.76 -3.72 -12.48
N TRP A 1006 16.35 -4.70 -11.78
CA TRP A 1006 17.61 -5.38 -12.10
C TRP A 1006 17.33 -6.87 -12.32
N ASP A 1007 17.55 -7.34 -13.54
CA ASP A 1007 17.33 -8.73 -13.94
C ASP A 1007 18.65 -9.29 -14.56
N ALA A 1008 18.73 -9.45 -15.88
CA ALA A 1008 19.91 -10.03 -16.53
C ALA A 1008 20.55 -9.09 -17.57
N VAL A 1009 21.87 -9.26 -17.76
CA VAL A 1009 22.65 -8.58 -18.81
C VAL A 1009 23.30 -9.61 -19.72
N GLY A 1010 23.21 -9.39 -21.03
CA GLY A 1010 23.80 -10.24 -22.05
C GLY A 1010 24.95 -9.56 -22.77
N PHE A 1011 26.05 -10.29 -22.99
CA PHE A 1011 27.17 -9.84 -23.82
C PHE A 1011 27.29 -10.73 -25.06
N GLN A 1012 27.18 -10.12 -26.24
CA GLN A 1012 27.26 -10.80 -27.53
C GLN A 1012 28.46 -10.28 -28.33
N PRO A 1013 29.63 -10.96 -28.25
CA PRO A 1013 30.76 -10.63 -29.10
C PRO A 1013 30.40 -10.81 -30.58
N LEU A 1014 30.66 -9.78 -31.39
CA LEU A 1014 30.44 -9.78 -32.82
C LEU A 1014 31.72 -10.09 -33.58
N ALA A 1015 31.57 -10.60 -34.81
CA ALA A 1015 32.71 -10.90 -35.67
C ALA A 1015 33.46 -9.63 -36.15
N SER A 1016 32.73 -8.53 -36.30
CA SER A 1016 33.23 -7.23 -36.76
C SER A 1016 32.38 -6.08 -36.20
N LYS A 1017 32.84 -4.85 -36.43
CA LYS A 1017 32.02 -3.65 -36.23
C LYS A 1017 30.77 -3.74 -37.14
N PRO A 1018 29.57 -3.34 -36.68
CA PRO A 1018 28.42 -3.11 -37.55
C PRO A 1018 28.74 -2.10 -38.66
N ASP A 1019 28.17 -2.31 -39.84
CA ASP A 1019 28.32 -1.39 -40.97
C ASP A 1019 27.44 -0.14 -40.77
N ASP A 1020 26.29 -0.30 -40.12
CA ASP A 1020 25.30 0.74 -39.90
C ASP A 1020 25.05 0.99 -38.42
N PHE A 1021 25.22 2.24 -37.99
CA PHE A 1021 24.79 2.75 -36.70
C PHE A 1021 23.77 3.87 -36.94
N VAL A 1022 22.49 3.56 -36.74
CA VAL A 1022 21.36 4.40 -37.15
C VAL A 1022 20.61 4.89 -35.92
N VAL A 1023 20.43 6.21 -35.82
CA VAL A 1023 19.65 6.84 -34.74
C VAL A 1023 18.51 7.69 -35.32
N ALA A 1024 17.29 7.42 -34.88
CA ALA A 1024 16.10 8.18 -35.23
C ALA A 1024 15.69 9.12 -34.10
N LEU A 1025 15.65 10.43 -34.40
CA LEU A 1025 15.24 11.52 -33.52
C LEU A 1025 14.00 12.22 -34.09
N GLY A 1026 13.39 13.11 -33.33
CA GLY A 1026 12.35 14.02 -33.82
C GLY A 1026 11.01 13.87 -33.13
N ASP A 1027 9.99 14.38 -33.79
CA ASP A 1027 8.62 14.49 -33.29
C ASP A 1027 7.73 13.31 -33.70
N SER A 1028 6.40 13.54 -33.66
CA SER A 1028 5.35 12.59 -34.00
C SER A 1028 5.48 11.98 -35.40
N TYR A 1029 6.05 12.71 -36.37
CA TYR A 1029 6.23 12.21 -37.73
C TYR A 1029 7.34 11.16 -37.82
N THR A 1030 8.34 11.21 -36.93
CA THR A 1030 9.38 10.17 -36.85
C THR A 1030 8.98 9.06 -35.87
N SER A 1031 8.36 9.38 -34.73
CA SER A 1031 7.85 8.35 -33.81
C SER A 1031 6.78 7.47 -34.49
N GLY A 1032 5.98 8.04 -35.40
CA GLY A 1032 4.98 7.33 -36.17
C GLY A 1032 3.57 7.45 -35.60
N GLU A 1033 3.25 8.60 -34.99
CA GLU A 1033 1.88 8.95 -34.59
C GLU A 1033 0.90 8.73 -35.74
N GLY A 1034 -0.23 8.09 -35.44
CA GLY A 1034 -1.25 7.69 -36.40
C GLY A 1034 -0.99 6.36 -37.12
N ALA A 1035 0.22 5.79 -37.05
CA ALA A 1035 0.54 4.51 -37.72
C ALA A 1035 0.14 3.26 -36.88
N GLY A 1036 -0.37 3.46 -35.66
CA GLY A 1036 -0.77 2.40 -34.73
C GLY A 1036 0.39 1.49 -34.31
N SER A 1037 0.09 0.38 -33.63
CA SER A 1037 1.10 -0.58 -33.15
C SER A 1037 2.24 0.09 -32.36
N TYR A 1038 1.85 0.97 -31.44
CA TYR A 1038 2.78 1.69 -30.59
C TYR A 1038 3.39 0.75 -29.56
N GLU A 1039 4.69 0.92 -29.33
CA GLU A 1039 5.42 0.22 -28.30
C GLU A 1039 4.82 0.52 -26.92
N PRO A 1040 4.57 -0.49 -26.06
CA PRO A 1040 3.92 -0.30 -24.76
C PRO A 1040 4.59 0.74 -23.87
N TRP A 1041 5.93 0.83 -23.90
CA TRP A 1041 6.69 1.80 -23.12
C TRP A 1041 6.48 3.25 -23.54
N SER A 1042 5.97 3.49 -24.74
CA SER A 1042 5.83 4.83 -25.34
C SER A 1042 4.39 5.37 -25.36
N ASP A 1043 3.43 4.58 -24.89
CA ASP A 1043 2.00 4.90 -24.94
C ASP A 1043 1.29 4.28 -23.73
N ASN A 1044 1.34 4.93 -22.58
CA ASN A 1044 0.77 4.40 -21.33
C ASN A 1044 0.32 5.52 -20.38
N ASN A 1045 -0.54 5.16 -19.43
CA ASN A 1045 -1.01 6.02 -18.35
C ASN A 1045 -1.62 7.36 -18.80
N GLY A 1046 -2.40 7.37 -19.89
CA GLY A 1046 -2.88 8.59 -20.56
C GLY A 1046 -3.64 9.60 -19.66
N SER A 1047 -4.26 9.15 -18.58
CA SER A 1047 -4.97 10.00 -17.61
C SER A 1047 -4.12 10.43 -16.40
N PHE A 1048 -2.92 9.87 -16.24
CA PHE A 1048 -2.05 10.03 -15.08
C PHE A 1048 -0.80 10.83 -15.46
N ALA A 1049 -0.86 12.15 -15.34
CA ALA A 1049 0.17 13.05 -15.86
C ALA A 1049 1.61 12.72 -15.41
N ALA A 1050 1.81 12.24 -14.18
CA ALA A 1050 3.12 11.89 -13.62
C ALA A 1050 3.80 10.71 -14.32
N GLU A 1051 3.03 9.67 -14.67
CA GLU A 1051 3.51 8.42 -15.27
C GLU A 1051 3.19 8.33 -16.77
N ARG A 1052 2.60 9.38 -17.36
CA ARG A 1052 2.14 9.36 -18.73
C ARG A 1052 3.30 9.33 -19.70
N ASN A 1053 3.37 8.28 -20.51
CA ASN A 1053 4.11 8.30 -21.78
C ASN A 1053 3.16 8.49 -22.95
N ALA A 1054 3.41 9.50 -23.78
CA ALA A 1054 2.68 9.73 -25.02
C ALA A 1054 3.62 9.99 -26.20
N CYS A 1055 4.82 9.38 -26.19
CA CYS A 1055 5.75 9.48 -27.31
C CYS A 1055 5.28 8.73 -28.56
N HIS A 1056 4.45 7.69 -28.38
CA HIS A 1056 3.80 6.92 -29.44
C HIS A 1056 4.79 6.43 -30.51
N VAL A 1057 5.82 5.72 -30.08
CA VAL A 1057 6.81 5.11 -30.97
C VAL A 1057 6.18 3.89 -31.63
N SER A 1058 6.01 3.95 -32.94
CA SER A 1058 5.35 2.92 -33.74
C SER A 1058 6.36 1.96 -34.37
N THR A 1059 6.05 0.67 -34.29
CA THR A 1059 6.69 -0.38 -35.10
C THR A 1059 6.46 -0.19 -36.61
N ASN A 1060 5.50 0.64 -36.99
CA ASN A 1060 5.18 1.03 -38.37
C ASN A 1060 5.74 2.39 -38.80
N SER A 1061 6.58 3.03 -37.99
CA SER A 1061 7.26 4.29 -38.35
C SER A 1061 8.02 4.20 -39.67
N TRP A 1062 8.10 5.32 -40.40
CA TRP A 1062 8.73 5.36 -41.72
C TRP A 1062 10.20 4.92 -41.70
N ILE A 1063 10.91 5.22 -40.62
CA ILE A 1063 12.31 4.83 -40.46
C ILE A 1063 12.46 3.30 -40.42
N ARG A 1064 11.56 2.59 -39.72
CA ARG A 1064 11.55 1.13 -39.68
C ARG A 1064 11.18 0.50 -41.02
N LYS A 1065 10.41 1.21 -41.87
CA LYS A 1065 10.08 0.78 -43.25
C LYS A 1065 11.16 1.16 -44.28
N THR A 1066 12.20 1.90 -43.89
CA THR A 1066 13.26 2.34 -44.80
C THR A 1066 14.24 1.19 -45.09
N VAL A 1067 14.67 1.07 -46.35
CA VAL A 1067 15.76 0.18 -46.80
C VAL A 1067 16.98 1.04 -47.08
N LEU A 1068 18.12 0.76 -46.44
CA LEU A 1068 19.34 1.53 -46.65
C LEU A 1068 19.99 1.18 -48.00
N PRO A 1069 20.77 2.09 -48.61
CA PRO A 1069 21.47 1.80 -49.86
C PRO A 1069 22.39 0.59 -49.72
N GLY A 1070 22.16 -0.44 -50.54
CA GLY A 1070 22.94 -1.68 -50.53
C GLY A 1070 22.26 -2.84 -49.81
N ASP A 1071 21.20 -2.59 -49.03
CA ASP A 1071 20.44 -3.61 -48.34
C ASP A 1071 19.25 -4.14 -49.15
N THR A 1072 18.73 -5.28 -48.71
CA THR A 1072 17.52 -5.91 -49.24
C THR A 1072 16.35 -5.95 -48.25
N GLN A 1073 16.63 -5.77 -46.95
CA GLN A 1073 15.64 -5.74 -45.88
C GLN A 1073 15.52 -4.31 -45.32
N SER A 1074 14.37 -3.97 -44.74
CA SER A 1074 14.22 -2.69 -44.06
C SER A 1074 14.99 -2.67 -42.73
N ILE A 1075 15.29 -1.47 -42.23
CA ILE A 1075 15.93 -1.26 -40.93
C ILE A 1075 15.16 -1.98 -39.82
N GLY A 1076 13.81 -1.88 -39.83
CA GLY A 1076 12.96 -2.55 -38.86
C GLY A 1076 13.12 -4.06 -38.86
N THR A 1077 13.07 -4.71 -40.04
CA THR A 1077 13.29 -6.16 -40.15
C THR A 1077 14.68 -6.57 -39.68
N ARG A 1078 15.73 -5.84 -40.08
CA ARG A 1078 17.10 -6.11 -39.62
C ARG A 1078 17.25 -5.95 -38.11
N ALA A 1079 16.57 -4.98 -37.51
CA ALA A 1079 16.58 -4.75 -36.06
C ALA A 1079 15.87 -5.89 -35.30
N ASP A 1080 14.70 -6.33 -35.79
CA ASP A 1080 13.92 -7.42 -35.20
C ASP A 1080 14.64 -8.77 -35.32
N GLU A 1081 15.41 -8.97 -36.39
CA GLU A 1081 16.27 -10.14 -36.60
C GLU A 1081 17.65 -10.02 -35.91
N HIS A 1082 17.91 -8.88 -35.25
CA HIS A 1082 19.16 -8.58 -34.55
C HIS A 1082 20.42 -8.70 -35.44
N ALA A 1083 20.31 -8.27 -36.71
CA ALA A 1083 21.36 -8.39 -37.71
C ALA A 1083 22.72 -7.87 -37.18
N ALA A 1084 23.78 -8.65 -37.30
CA ALA A 1084 25.11 -8.28 -36.77
C ALA A 1084 25.73 -7.04 -37.43
N SER A 1085 25.21 -6.63 -38.61
CA SER A 1085 25.65 -5.44 -39.34
C SER A 1085 24.90 -4.15 -38.97
N LEU A 1086 23.92 -4.20 -38.06
CA LEU A 1086 23.10 -3.05 -37.66
C LEU A 1086 23.15 -2.81 -36.15
N ASP A 1087 23.28 -1.53 -35.77
CA ASP A 1087 22.89 -0.98 -34.48
C ASP A 1087 21.85 0.11 -34.71
N PHE A 1088 20.62 -0.07 -34.24
CA PHE A 1088 19.49 0.83 -34.51
C PHE A 1088 18.75 1.21 -33.24
N HIS A 1089 18.56 2.52 -33.05
CA HIS A 1089 17.82 3.06 -31.91
C HIS A 1089 16.91 4.22 -32.35
N THR A 1090 15.73 4.30 -31.73
CA THR A 1090 14.81 5.42 -31.91
C THR A 1090 14.47 6.04 -30.56
N VAL A 1091 14.60 7.36 -30.47
CA VAL A 1091 14.22 8.16 -29.30
C VAL A 1091 13.30 9.33 -29.70
N ALA A 1092 12.75 9.28 -30.92
CA ALA A 1092 11.73 10.21 -31.36
C ALA A 1092 10.49 10.14 -30.45
N CYS A 1093 9.84 11.28 -30.21
CA CYS A 1093 8.72 11.37 -29.30
C CYS A 1093 7.67 12.33 -29.85
N ALA A 1094 6.42 11.89 -29.92
CA ALA A 1094 5.31 12.76 -30.30
C ALA A 1094 5.24 14.01 -29.41
N GLY A 1095 4.84 15.13 -30.00
CA GLY A 1095 4.79 16.43 -29.33
C GLY A 1095 6.15 17.10 -29.09
N ALA A 1096 7.28 16.46 -29.43
CA ALA A 1096 8.60 17.08 -29.25
C ALA A 1096 8.78 18.35 -30.09
N GLN A 1097 9.36 19.37 -29.48
CA GLN A 1097 9.88 20.59 -30.07
C GLN A 1097 11.42 20.55 -30.07
N THR A 1098 12.09 21.54 -30.66
CA THR A 1098 13.56 21.57 -30.76
C THR A 1098 14.25 21.48 -29.39
N GLU A 1099 13.72 22.13 -28.36
CA GLU A 1099 14.25 22.07 -26.99
C GLU A 1099 14.14 20.70 -26.33
N ASN A 1100 13.23 19.82 -26.77
CA ASN A 1100 13.12 18.46 -26.26
C ASN A 1100 14.21 17.54 -26.83
N LEU A 1101 14.87 17.95 -27.93
CA LEU A 1101 16.05 17.25 -28.44
C LEU A 1101 17.30 17.69 -27.69
N LEU A 1102 17.42 18.99 -27.40
CA LEU A 1102 18.64 19.58 -26.86
C LEU A 1102 19.06 19.00 -25.51
N PRO A 1103 20.37 18.83 -25.27
CA PRO A 1103 20.88 18.23 -24.04
C PRO A 1103 20.56 19.10 -22.82
N PHE A 1104 20.24 18.44 -21.73
CA PHE A 1104 19.97 19.00 -20.42
C PHE A 1104 20.84 18.33 -19.34
N TYR A 1105 20.99 17.00 -19.40
CA TYR A 1105 21.67 16.19 -18.39
C TYR A 1105 23.15 15.98 -18.64
N THR A 1106 23.55 15.86 -19.91
CA THR A 1106 24.95 15.60 -20.31
C THR A 1106 25.80 16.87 -20.35
N VAL A 1107 25.24 18.00 -19.92
CA VAL A 1107 25.86 19.32 -19.91
C VAL A 1107 25.86 19.89 -18.49
N PRO A 1108 26.84 20.73 -18.11
CA PRO A 1108 26.85 21.35 -16.79
C PRO A 1108 25.56 22.10 -16.47
N SER A 1109 25.13 22.08 -15.20
CA SER A 1109 23.93 22.79 -14.75
C SER A 1109 23.98 24.28 -15.14
N GLY A 1110 22.85 24.80 -15.64
CA GLY A 1110 22.74 26.17 -16.14
C GLY A 1110 23.39 26.42 -17.50
N THR A 1111 24.04 25.42 -18.12
CA THR A 1111 24.72 25.57 -19.42
C THR A 1111 24.00 24.90 -20.59
N ALA A 1112 22.81 24.31 -20.34
CA ALA A 1112 22.00 23.71 -21.40
C ALA A 1112 21.82 24.69 -22.57
N PRO A 1113 22.11 24.27 -23.82
CA PRO A 1113 21.98 25.12 -24.99
C PRO A 1113 20.54 25.58 -25.14
N ALA A 1114 20.39 26.83 -25.58
CA ALA A 1114 19.10 27.40 -25.92
C ALA A 1114 18.88 27.31 -27.43
N ASN A 1115 17.64 27.02 -27.83
CA ASN A 1115 17.21 27.18 -29.21
C ASN A 1115 17.12 28.69 -29.55
N GLY A 1116 16.73 29.03 -30.79
CA GLY A 1116 16.60 30.42 -31.23
C GLY A 1116 15.58 31.23 -30.45
N GLU A 1117 14.58 30.57 -29.87
CA GLU A 1117 13.51 31.18 -29.08
C GLU A 1117 13.91 31.38 -27.61
N GLY A 1118 15.14 31.03 -27.23
CA GLY A 1118 15.65 31.14 -25.88
C GLY A 1118 15.22 30.02 -24.94
N GLN A 1119 14.50 29.01 -25.45
CA GLN A 1119 14.14 27.82 -24.69
C GLN A 1119 15.36 26.91 -24.59
N ARG A 1120 15.74 26.56 -23.36
CA ARG A 1120 16.85 25.63 -23.10
C ARG A 1120 16.37 24.20 -23.21
N GLY A 1121 17.32 23.28 -23.42
CA GLY A 1121 17.08 21.83 -23.32
C GLY A 1121 16.13 21.50 -22.16
N SER A 1122 15.10 20.70 -22.44
CA SER A 1122 14.13 20.28 -21.42
C SER A 1122 14.66 19.06 -20.66
N SER A 1123 14.37 18.97 -19.37
CA SER A 1123 14.62 17.76 -18.59
C SER A 1123 13.82 16.58 -19.14
N THR A 1124 12.54 16.78 -19.49
CA THR A 1124 11.69 15.66 -19.91
C THR A 1124 10.70 16.04 -21.01
N GLN A 1125 10.33 15.06 -21.82
CA GLN A 1125 9.11 15.07 -22.63
C GLN A 1125 8.35 13.78 -22.33
N TYR A 1126 7.16 13.89 -21.73
CA TYR A 1126 6.40 12.73 -21.23
C TYR A 1126 7.25 11.79 -20.35
N GLY A 1127 8.14 12.37 -19.53
CA GLY A 1127 9.06 11.67 -18.63
C GLY A 1127 10.21 10.90 -19.28
N MET A 1128 10.35 10.95 -20.61
CA MET A 1128 11.58 10.55 -21.30
C MET A 1128 12.65 11.63 -21.14
N VAL A 1129 13.92 11.24 -21.02
CA VAL A 1129 15.06 12.18 -21.10
C VAL A 1129 15.11 12.88 -22.47
N SER A 1130 15.79 14.03 -22.55
CA SER A 1130 16.00 14.71 -23.84
C SER A 1130 16.65 13.76 -24.86
N GLN A 1131 16.29 13.91 -26.13
CA GLN A 1131 16.67 12.91 -27.13
C GLN A 1131 18.19 12.82 -27.35
N LEU A 1132 18.93 13.94 -27.18
CA LEU A 1132 20.39 13.95 -27.29
C LEU A 1132 21.09 13.51 -25.99
N ASP A 1133 20.40 13.50 -24.85
CA ASP A 1133 20.93 12.91 -23.60
C ASP A 1133 20.73 11.40 -23.52
N ALA A 1134 19.82 10.83 -24.31
CA ALA A 1134 19.52 9.39 -24.29
C ALA A 1134 20.76 8.49 -24.55
N GLY A 1135 21.83 9.07 -25.10
CA GLY A 1135 23.15 8.46 -25.18
C GLY A 1135 23.43 7.71 -26.47
N TYR A 1136 22.48 7.62 -27.41
CA TYR A 1136 22.66 6.79 -28.62
C TYR A 1136 23.49 7.43 -29.73
N LEU A 1137 23.84 8.72 -29.63
CA LEU A 1137 24.72 9.39 -30.60
C LEU A 1137 26.19 9.35 -30.13
N ASP A 1138 27.06 8.85 -30.99
CA ASP A 1138 28.50 8.73 -30.74
C ASP A 1138 29.32 8.85 -32.04
N GLU A 1139 30.64 8.71 -31.95
CA GLU A 1139 31.53 8.73 -33.12
C GLU A 1139 31.33 7.56 -34.08
N ASN A 1140 30.63 6.49 -33.68
CA ASN A 1140 30.35 5.33 -34.52
C ASN A 1140 29.10 5.51 -35.37
N THR A 1141 28.19 6.39 -34.95
CA THR A 1141 26.94 6.71 -35.63
C THR A 1141 27.18 7.06 -37.11
N THR A 1142 26.54 6.32 -38.02
CA THR A 1142 26.69 6.49 -39.48
C THR A 1142 25.53 7.26 -40.09
N LEU A 1143 24.34 7.20 -39.49
CA LEU A 1143 23.14 7.89 -39.96
C LEU A 1143 22.30 8.42 -38.79
N VAL A 1144 21.93 9.69 -38.86
CA VAL A 1144 20.92 10.31 -38.00
C VAL A 1144 19.75 10.76 -38.86
N THR A 1145 18.54 10.34 -38.52
CA THR A 1145 17.31 10.79 -39.19
C THR A 1145 16.43 11.57 -38.23
N LEU A 1146 15.82 12.66 -38.68
CA LEU A 1146 14.90 13.43 -37.85
C LEU A 1146 13.84 14.22 -38.63
N SER A 1147 12.66 14.38 -38.03
CA SER A 1147 11.65 15.40 -38.34
C SER A 1147 11.42 16.25 -37.08
N ILE A 1148 11.62 17.56 -37.15
CA ILE A 1148 11.42 18.45 -36.01
C ILE A 1148 11.07 19.87 -36.48
N GLY A 1149 10.27 20.58 -35.67
CA GLY A 1149 9.89 21.97 -35.92
C GLY A 1149 8.40 22.24 -36.10
N GLY A 1150 7.59 21.25 -36.45
CA GLY A 1150 6.15 21.43 -36.63
C GLY A 1150 5.44 21.90 -35.35
N ASN A 1151 5.89 21.38 -34.20
CA ASN A 1151 5.38 21.78 -32.89
C ASN A 1151 5.86 23.18 -32.49
N ASP A 1152 7.13 23.53 -32.76
CA ASP A 1152 7.70 24.88 -32.56
C ASP A 1152 6.93 25.92 -33.39
N MET A 1153 6.54 25.55 -34.61
CA MET A 1153 5.69 26.36 -35.49
C MET A 1153 4.23 26.43 -35.05
N ARG A 1154 3.85 25.82 -33.92
CA ARG A 1154 2.49 25.70 -33.38
C ARG A 1154 1.48 25.12 -34.38
N PHE A 1155 1.90 24.17 -35.22
CA PHE A 1155 1.02 23.56 -36.22
C PHE A 1155 -0.24 22.89 -35.60
N PRO A 1156 -0.18 22.16 -34.48
CA PRO A 1156 -1.39 21.57 -33.89
C PRO A 1156 -2.42 22.61 -33.41
N PRO A 1157 -2.05 23.67 -32.64
CA PRO A 1157 -2.96 24.77 -32.34
C PRO A 1157 -3.57 25.46 -33.57
N VAL A 1158 -2.79 25.65 -34.65
CA VAL A 1158 -3.29 26.23 -35.92
C VAL A 1158 -4.37 25.34 -36.53
N VAL A 1159 -4.10 24.04 -36.68
CA VAL A 1159 -5.08 23.08 -37.21
C VAL A 1159 -6.34 23.04 -36.36
N GLN A 1160 -6.19 23.01 -35.02
CA GLN A 1160 -7.33 23.04 -34.09
C GLN A 1160 -8.19 24.29 -34.29
N ALA A 1161 -7.57 25.47 -34.39
CA ALA A 1161 -8.30 26.71 -34.62
C ALA A 1161 -9.02 26.72 -35.97
N CYS A 1162 -8.40 26.19 -37.04
CA CYS A 1162 -9.04 26.08 -38.33
C CYS A 1162 -10.24 25.14 -38.32
N ILE A 1163 -10.16 24.01 -37.62
CA ILE A 1163 -11.29 23.09 -37.44
C ILE A 1163 -12.41 23.78 -36.65
N ILE A 1164 -12.08 24.44 -35.53
CA ILE A 1164 -13.06 25.16 -34.71
C ILE A 1164 -13.74 26.28 -35.52
N ALA A 1165 -12.97 27.09 -36.25
CA ALA A 1165 -13.50 28.15 -37.10
C ALA A 1165 -14.47 27.60 -38.15
N PHE A 1166 -14.08 26.51 -38.83
CA PHE A 1166 -14.91 25.85 -39.84
C PHE A 1166 -16.26 25.37 -39.29
N PHE A 1167 -16.30 24.82 -38.07
CA PHE A 1167 -17.55 24.32 -37.47
C PHE A 1167 -18.37 25.37 -36.73
N ALA A 1168 -17.72 26.41 -36.16
CA ALA A 1168 -18.42 27.51 -35.50
C ALA A 1168 -19.14 28.41 -36.51
N VAL A 1169 -18.50 28.66 -37.66
CA VAL A 1169 -19.08 29.40 -38.78
C VAL A 1169 -18.73 28.62 -40.05
N PHE A 1170 -19.73 27.96 -40.66
CA PHE A 1170 -19.53 27.03 -41.77
C PHE A 1170 -18.68 27.66 -42.89
N GLY A 1171 -17.42 27.21 -43.03
CA GLY A 1171 -16.48 27.69 -44.04
C GLY A 1171 -15.74 29.01 -43.73
N ALA A 1172 -15.65 29.42 -42.46
CA ALA A 1172 -14.86 30.59 -42.07
C ALA A 1172 -13.35 30.38 -42.30
N ASP A 1173 -12.69 31.46 -42.76
CA ASP A 1173 -11.25 31.53 -42.93
C ASP A 1173 -10.56 31.64 -41.56
N CYS A 1174 -9.61 30.75 -41.30
CA CYS A 1174 -8.84 30.74 -40.06
C CYS A 1174 -7.50 31.51 -40.18
N SER A 1175 -7.15 32.02 -41.35
CA SER A 1175 -5.86 32.68 -41.61
C SER A 1175 -5.65 33.90 -40.70
N ASP A 1176 -6.74 34.61 -40.38
CA ASP A 1176 -6.76 35.76 -39.48
C ASP A 1176 -7.04 35.39 -38.00
N SER A 1177 -7.20 34.11 -37.67
CA SER A 1177 -7.47 33.68 -36.29
C SER A 1177 -6.25 33.93 -35.42
N VAL A 1178 -6.41 34.78 -34.40
CA VAL A 1178 -5.36 35.05 -33.42
C VAL A 1178 -5.43 33.99 -32.34
N LEU A 1179 -4.40 33.12 -32.30
CA LEU A 1179 -4.28 32.08 -31.28
C LEU A 1179 -3.89 32.70 -29.93
N GLU A 1180 -4.21 32.00 -28.84
CA GLU A 1180 -3.76 32.40 -27.51
C GLU A 1180 -2.22 32.52 -27.49
N GLY A 1181 -1.73 33.68 -27.02
CA GLY A 1181 -0.31 34.04 -27.01
C GLY A 1181 0.20 34.74 -28.27
N ASP A 1182 -0.58 34.79 -29.36
CA ASP A 1182 -0.22 35.46 -30.59
C ASP A 1182 -0.82 36.87 -30.66
N THR A 1183 -0.15 37.76 -31.41
CA THR A 1183 -0.63 39.12 -31.71
C THR A 1183 -0.99 39.32 -33.18
N LEU A 1184 -0.69 38.33 -34.02
CA LEU A 1184 -0.95 38.29 -35.46
C LEU A 1184 -1.92 37.13 -35.76
N GLY A 1185 -2.59 37.17 -36.91
CA GLY A 1185 -3.37 36.05 -37.42
C GLY A 1185 -2.48 34.82 -37.69
N ALA A 1186 -3.05 33.62 -37.67
CA ALA A 1186 -2.33 32.36 -37.78
C ALA A 1186 -1.37 32.28 -38.98
N GLU A 1187 -1.74 32.82 -40.16
CA GLU A 1187 -0.87 32.83 -41.34
C GLU A 1187 0.35 33.75 -41.12
N ASP A 1188 0.12 35.00 -40.75
CA ASP A 1188 1.16 36.00 -40.49
C ASP A 1188 2.06 35.60 -39.31
N ALA A 1189 1.49 35.03 -38.25
CA ALA A 1189 2.23 34.52 -37.10
C ALA A 1189 3.13 33.35 -37.50
N SER A 1190 2.65 32.45 -38.35
CA SER A 1190 3.45 31.35 -38.90
C SER A 1190 4.57 31.87 -39.80
N ALA A 1191 4.29 32.84 -40.68
CA ALA A 1191 5.30 33.47 -41.51
C ALA A 1191 6.37 34.21 -40.68
N ALA A 1192 5.95 34.87 -39.59
CA ALA A 1192 6.85 35.55 -38.65
C ALA A 1192 7.76 34.56 -37.91
N ARG A 1193 7.24 33.42 -37.43
CA ARG A 1193 8.06 32.36 -36.82
C ARG A 1193 9.07 31.77 -37.79
N LEU A 1194 8.62 31.48 -39.02
CA LEU A 1194 9.48 30.90 -40.05
C LEU A 1194 10.61 31.85 -40.45
N SER A 1195 10.30 33.15 -40.58
CA SER A 1195 11.30 34.18 -40.91
C SER A 1195 12.14 34.65 -39.72
N GLY A 1196 11.73 34.29 -38.50
CA GLY A 1196 12.39 34.62 -37.24
C GLY A 1196 13.33 33.52 -36.75
N GLU A 1197 13.16 33.15 -35.47
CA GLU A 1197 14.14 32.38 -34.71
C GLU A 1197 14.16 30.87 -35.01
N PHE A 1198 13.18 30.33 -35.74
CA PHE A 1198 13.10 28.89 -36.02
C PHE A 1198 14.34 28.36 -36.75
N HIS A 1199 14.87 29.12 -37.72
CA HIS A 1199 16.10 28.74 -38.41
C HIS A 1199 17.30 28.61 -37.46
N THR A 1200 17.36 29.48 -36.45
CA THR A 1200 18.37 29.42 -35.39
C THR A 1200 18.16 28.17 -34.52
N SER A 1201 16.92 27.90 -34.08
CA SER A 1201 16.57 26.71 -33.29
C SER A 1201 17.02 25.41 -33.97
N LEU A 1202 16.68 25.24 -35.25
CA LEU A 1202 17.09 24.07 -36.02
C LEU A 1202 18.61 24.01 -36.21
N GLY A 1203 19.27 25.15 -36.44
CA GLY A 1203 20.72 25.24 -36.54
C GLY A 1203 21.44 24.74 -35.29
N VAL A 1204 20.94 25.10 -34.10
CA VAL A 1204 21.48 24.63 -32.82
C VAL A 1204 21.34 23.12 -32.68
N VAL A 1205 20.16 22.56 -32.94
CA VAL A 1205 19.93 21.10 -32.89
C VAL A 1205 20.90 20.34 -33.82
N LEU A 1206 21.04 20.80 -35.07
CA LEU A 1206 21.93 20.16 -36.04
C LEU A 1206 23.42 20.26 -35.64
N ALA A 1207 23.82 21.37 -35.02
CA ALA A 1207 25.18 21.55 -34.49
C ALA A 1207 25.45 20.57 -33.33
N GLU A 1208 24.51 20.43 -32.39
CA GLU A 1208 24.64 19.50 -31.27
C GLU A 1208 24.68 18.04 -31.72
N ILE A 1209 23.86 17.67 -32.72
CA ILE A 1209 23.91 16.34 -33.36
C ILE A 1209 25.28 16.13 -34.02
N ARG A 1210 25.78 17.09 -34.81
CA ARG A 1210 27.08 16.99 -35.48
C ARG A 1210 28.24 16.87 -34.48
N SER A 1211 28.15 17.54 -33.33
CA SER A 1211 29.18 17.45 -32.29
C SER A 1211 29.26 16.07 -31.67
N ARG A 1212 28.12 15.39 -31.47
CA ARG A 1212 28.05 14.05 -30.87
C ARG A 1212 28.30 12.93 -31.88
N ALA A 1213 27.81 13.10 -33.10
CA ALA A 1213 27.93 12.13 -34.19
C ALA A 1213 28.71 12.73 -35.38
N PRO A 1214 30.03 13.00 -35.23
CA PRO A 1214 30.82 13.71 -36.24
C PRO A 1214 30.87 12.99 -37.59
N ASN A 1215 30.78 11.67 -37.59
CA ASN A 1215 30.84 10.82 -38.79
C ASN A 1215 29.48 10.56 -39.43
N ALA A 1216 28.38 10.93 -38.79
CA ALA A 1216 27.05 10.59 -39.29
C ALA A 1216 26.62 11.45 -40.47
N LYS A 1217 25.94 10.84 -41.44
CA LYS A 1217 25.08 11.58 -42.37
C LYS A 1217 23.83 12.00 -41.60
N ILE A 1218 23.48 13.28 -41.62
CA ILE A 1218 22.25 13.79 -41.00
C ILE A 1218 21.21 13.96 -42.11
N VAL A 1219 20.05 13.33 -41.95
CA VAL A 1219 18.92 13.42 -42.87
C VAL A 1219 17.75 14.07 -42.13
N LEU A 1220 17.60 15.38 -42.34
CA LEU A 1220 16.45 16.15 -41.88
C LEU A 1220 15.30 15.98 -42.87
N MET A 1221 14.26 15.28 -42.46
CA MET A 1221 13.06 15.03 -43.24
C MET A 1221 12.03 16.14 -43.00
N GLY A 1222 11.51 16.70 -44.08
CA GLY A 1222 10.40 17.66 -44.02
C GLY A 1222 9.05 16.97 -43.77
N TYR A 1223 8.03 17.78 -43.52
CA TYR A 1223 6.66 17.31 -43.35
C TYR A 1223 5.94 17.12 -44.70
N PRO A 1224 5.02 16.14 -44.81
CA PRO A 1224 4.19 15.99 -46.01
C PRO A 1224 3.23 17.16 -46.15
N LYS A 1225 2.90 17.50 -47.41
CA LYS A 1225 1.83 18.46 -47.70
C LYS A 1225 0.47 17.81 -47.39
N LEU A 1226 -0.17 18.25 -46.31
CA LEU A 1226 -1.47 17.70 -45.85
C LEU A 1226 -2.68 18.30 -46.57
N PHE A 1227 -2.58 19.57 -47.00
CA PHE A 1227 -3.66 20.35 -47.61
C PHE A 1227 -3.21 20.95 -48.95
#